data_AF-A0A1H0JK69-F1
#
_entry.id   AF-A0A1H0JK69-F1
#
_cell.length_a   1.000
_cell.length_b   1.000
_cell.length_c   1.000
_cell.angle_alpha   90.00
_cell.angle_beta   90.00
_cell.angle_gamma   90.00
#
_symmetry.space_group_name_H-M   'P 1'
#
loop_
_entity.id
_entity.type
_entity.pdbx_description
1 polymer ?
#
loop_
_entity_poly.entity_id
_entity_poly.type
_entity_poly.pdbx_seq_one_letter_code
_entity_poly.pdbx_strand_id
1 'polypeptide(L)'
;MTHLDTRSPQQSYTYQPPLPNGRSLSALHDTASANLDSAAGPTLLPQTGKSPDSGDFKQQLADQQNFRTLARKLTELAAQLGEAVTPQAVLAALKSTPMVVAPGSSSFEELGRTTLENYIAYNGLPVPDSHASLTALASALVDSALEHPLGNFGGALSWPIPLSRDDQRRLRLIAMSHEHHLEEKPLVMQTKGGLLEFLRYQAPLPEGVLNDPIRVLETLIGSAQGQLMGKALQQKMNGVDTAESANDYLMAAMILQLDPEYFAEPAPNKVAGFDLSNKAHWGKPLSMIVDGLSTHLSESGRTSAEMAKTGAHLLLSKKTPELLIKDIPGTVVYGSAAWVRLSIAAASIEALTPGKVQNMTFNQVMAEADIAALSNRQDTQRAQIAALRVWGLVNGILSPERAGRYNDADIEVARSAFNQQATAQIEASSLIQSDMPSRRDIALARLKARFGENVPFEEWLLKVHDNKQPSIQPVYDPNRAPAGMMSLLDIAMSGLHNYEWVSQDPRINAALKGKSLDLGVNAEFNSQLVQAISDKKKGIGVAIKHMIAQLPLADRQNLEYGQLEFYQLDTYRLGPGFTGKTLDHKNEKLYVKATSANGTATYELDLSKHAITAVSNSVLTHEREREANRVYPIEKFTPVANADFSQNTKAGSPLPTPSNFTSTRTQAIADTFVKHLQIDSRDVIKQAKGATSFDNQMDAEWNLTNFFLDLIPFRSAIRNFQEGHYADGAIDLFMDVFSFVTAGAGAAAKATKVGSKAISLTKKALQVSKIVGTTVISEFNPLSGVGDLLLGGTRLASKGITKAKIAAGLTPPPYGDVTWGTLKVGEQTLETSSVIHNGQRYAYDPVTRRPYGPPLKDFNVLETLSPTVPKTHSPRQSSSRRRRPPSNTGARQVHVRKPLPKGDYVESLQGKFETDHFFQPDIKAKTLEKFKDEMNACYDALAETGLPPRPVIPSVPEPISAPELFAEAFKASNGIVLGESHKQMASFKVLFDNVETLKNQGVKKVYFEALIDTPDGLIDDGIGYLGDGRTLRTDPTFKELCEKLEANGIEVMPIDHIYLTRHKGDLHKVPTTTGERSQRRLKEFNYYASETIQATSGTEKWVALVGCSHMNTSENVPGLAELTGSIGIGVFNNKNVTGQIGTRVIGRPQDPTQPVGWGRGIPGDLQIYVEP
;
A
#
# COMPACT_ATOMS: atom_id res chain seq x y z
N MET A 1 -7.22 -38.00 76.66
CA MET A 1 -7.02 -36.88 77.60
C MET A 1 -7.80 -35.70 77.05
N THR A 2 -9.07 -35.49 77.42
CA THR A 2 -9.54 -34.65 78.57
C THR A 2 -8.88 -33.26 78.57
N HIS A 3 -9.57 -32.12 78.60
CA HIS A 3 -10.98 -31.75 78.76
C HIS A 3 -11.07 -30.21 78.60
N LEU A 4 -12.23 -29.70 78.10
CA LEU A 4 -13.04 -28.52 78.55
C LEU A 4 -12.38 -27.11 78.67
N ASP A 5 -13.04 -25.95 78.51
CA ASP A 5 -14.39 -25.47 78.87
C ASP A 5 -14.73 -24.19 78.03
N THR A 6 -15.86 -24.06 77.31
CA THR A 6 -17.25 -23.63 77.64
C THR A 6 -17.57 -22.11 77.72
N ARG A 7 -18.55 -21.64 76.92
CA ARG A 7 -19.93 -21.22 77.35
C ARG A 7 -20.76 -20.53 76.22
N SER A 8 -21.82 -21.23 75.75
CA SER A 8 -23.28 -20.93 75.78
C SER A 8 -23.87 -19.52 75.48
N PRO A 9 -25.20 -19.36 75.20
CA PRO A 9 -26.20 -20.27 74.57
C PRO A 9 -27.30 -19.60 73.69
N GLN A 10 -28.12 -20.45 73.01
CA GLN A 10 -29.61 -20.47 72.89
C GLN A 10 -30.09 -20.80 71.44
N GLN A 11 -30.43 -22.06 71.12
CA GLN A 11 -31.73 -22.79 71.33
C GLN A 11 -32.79 -22.42 70.25
N SER A 12 -33.51 -23.32 69.54
CA SER A 12 -33.65 -24.79 69.58
C SER A 12 -34.68 -25.35 68.56
N TYR A 13 -34.47 -26.61 68.11
CA TYR A 13 -35.46 -27.74 67.89
C TYR A 13 -36.54 -27.65 66.76
N THR A 14 -36.93 -28.66 65.95
CA THR A 14 -36.56 -30.09 65.70
C THR A 14 -37.30 -30.66 64.45
N TYR A 15 -36.80 -31.81 63.94
CA TYR A 15 -37.49 -32.98 63.34
C TYR A 15 -37.90 -33.08 61.85
N GLN A 16 -37.90 -34.35 61.42
CA GLN A 16 -37.74 -35.01 60.10
C GLN A 16 -39.09 -35.34 59.35
N PRO A 17 -39.10 -36.03 58.17
CA PRO A 17 -40.06 -35.97 57.02
C PRO A 17 -41.20 -37.04 57.14
N PRO A 18 -42.11 -37.39 56.15
CA PRO A 18 -41.89 -37.93 54.76
C PRO A 18 -43.01 -37.74 53.66
N LEU A 19 -42.75 -38.29 52.45
CA LEU A 19 -43.56 -38.82 51.28
C LEU A 19 -45.11 -39.08 51.41
N PRO A 20 -45.91 -39.55 50.39
CA PRO A 20 -45.86 -39.56 48.89
C PRO A 20 -47.23 -39.34 48.13
N ASN A 21 -47.21 -39.47 46.78
CA ASN A 21 -48.26 -39.95 45.84
C ASN A 21 -49.48 -39.08 45.40
N GLY A 22 -49.66 -38.99 44.06
CA GLY A 22 -50.94 -39.34 43.42
C GLY A 22 -51.70 -38.28 42.57
N ARG A 23 -51.60 -38.44 41.23
CA ARG A 23 -52.62 -38.23 40.17
C ARG A 23 -53.40 -36.89 40.02
N SER A 24 -53.10 -36.18 38.92
CA SER A 24 -53.90 -36.06 37.69
C SER A 24 -55.40 -35.66 37.76
N LEU A 25 -55.79 -34.51 37.19
CA LEU A 25 -56.50 -34.38 35.89
C LEU A 25 -57.06 -32.95 35.67
N SER A 26 -57.04 -32.59 34.40
CA SER A 26 -57.51 -31.42 33.66
C SER A 26 -59.03 -31.14 33.71
N ALA A 27 -59.39 -29.86 33.55
CA ALA A 27 -60.48 -29.31 32.69
C ALA A 27 -60.74 -27.84 33.10
N LEU A 28 -60.34 -26.86 32.29
CA LEU A 28 -61.14 -26.18 31.24
C LEU A 28 -62.11 -25.12 31.78
N HIS A 29 -61.74 -23.86 31.52
CA HIS A 29 -62.55 -22.79 30.93
C HIS A 29 -63.92 -22.44 31.55
N ASP A 30 -64.09 -21.21 32.08
CA ASP A 30 -64.55 -20.10 31.23
C ASP A 30 -64.66 -18.72 31.89
N THR A 31 -64.18 -17.74 31.11
CA THR A 31 -64.62 -16.36 30.85
C THR A 31 -64.91 -15.32 31.97
N ALA A 32 -63.98 -14.35 32.02
CA ALA A 32 -64.19 -12.93 31.73
C ALA A 32 -65.31 -12.13 32.44
N SER A 33 -64.92 -11.13 33.23
CA SER A 33 -64.89 -9.73 32.76
C SER A 33 -64.53 -8.72 33.85
N ALA A 34 -63.88 -7.65 33.38
CA ALA A 34 -63.91 -6.28 33.88
C ALA A 34 -62.94 -5.84 34.99
N ASN A 35 -61.86 -5.24 34.49
CA ASN A 35 -61.45 -3.85 34.74
C ASN A 35 -60.48 -3.52 35.89
N LEU A 36 -59.31 -3.02 35.44
CA LEU A 36 -58.61 -1.79 35.84
C LEU A 36 -58.10 -1.79 37.31
N ASP A 37 -56.83 -1.56 37.64
CA ASP A 37 -55.90 -0.62 37.02
C ASP A 37 -54.48 -0.79 37.61
N SER A 38 -53.49 -0.60 36.74
CA SER A 38 -52.17 0.03 36.97
C SER A 38 -51.33 -0.22 38.25
N ALA A 39 -50.22 -0.95 38.09
CA ALA A 39 -48.83 -0.49 38.35
C ALA A 39 -47.82 -1.66 38.49
N ALA A 40 -47.35 -2.22 37.36
CA ALA A 40 -46.05 -2.91 37.24
C ALA A 40 -45.81 -3.24 35.76
N GLY A 41 -44.87 -2.55 35.12
CA GLY A 41 -44.46 -2.89 33.75
C GLY A 41 -43.64 -4.19 33.75
N PRO A 42 -44.07 -5.25 33.05
CA PRO A 42 -43.33 -6.51 33.02
C PRO A 42 -42.42 -6.61 31.80
N THR A 43 -41.23 -7.12 32.10
CA THR A 43 -40.29 -7.85 31.26
C THR A 43 -40.97 -8.57 30.09
N LEU A 44 -40.64 -8.18 28.85
CA LEU A 44 -40.98 -8.94 27.65
C LEU A 44 -40.10 -10.19 27.61
N LEU A 45 -40.74 -11.33 27.85
CA LEU A 45 -40.28 -12.64 27.43
C LEU A 45 -40.06 -12.63 25.91
N PRO A 46 -38.98 -13.25 25.39
CA PRO A 46 -38.81 -13.43 23.95
C PRO A 46 -39.96 -14.31 23.44
N GLN A 47 -40.71 -13.78 22.48
CA GLN A 47 -41.67 -14.57 21.72
C GLN A 47 -40.91 -15.67 20.97
N THR A 48 -41.24 -16.92 21.24
CA THR A 48 -40.96 -18.04 20.35
C THR A 48 -41.78 -17.85 19.06
N GLY A 49 -41.13 -17.43 17.98
CA GLY A 49 -41.76 -17.27 16.67
C GLY A 49 -40.73 -16.99 15.59
N LYS A 50 -40.40 -18.03 14.80
CA LYS A 50 -39.54 -18.05 13.62
C LYS A 50 -38.08 -17.62 13.85
N SER A 51 -37.19 -18.62 13.90
CA SER A 51 -35.83 -18.44 13.38
C SER A 51 -35.97 -17.87 11.96
N PRO A 52 -35.18 -16.87 11.53
CA PRO A 52 -35.11 -16.54 10.12
C PRO A 52 -34.48 -17.75 9.42
N ASP A 53 -35.33 -18.63 8.87
CA ASP A 53 -34.91 -19.55 7.83
C ASP A 53 -34.25 -18.71 6.74
N SER A 54 -33.05 -19.08 6.31
CA SER A 54 -32.39 -18.42 5.20
C SER A 54 -33.32 -18.44 4.00
N GLY A 55 -33.67 -17.25 3.52
CA GLY A 55 -34.52 -17.10 2.35
C GLY A 55 -33.97 -17.85 1.14
N ASP A 56 -34.86 -18.46 0.34
CA ASP A 56 -34.50 -19.04 -0.96
C ASP A 56 -33.71 -18.02 -1.80
N PHE A 57 -32.81 -18.49 -2.67
CA PHE A 57 -31.88 -17.67 -3.46
C PHE A 57 -32.55 -16.48 -4.16
N LYS A 58 -33.79 -16.62 -4.62
CA LYS A 58 -34.59 -15.54 -5.21
C LYS A 58 -34.89 -14.39 -4.24
N GLN A 59 -35.14 -14.70 -2.97
CA GLN A 59 -35.35 -13.70 -1.92
C GLN A 59 -34.08 -12.90 -1.66
N GLN A 60 -32.91 -13.57 -1.61
CA GLN A 60 -31.61 -12.90 -1.43
C GLN A 60 -31.30 -11.94 -2.58
N LEU A 61 -31.60 -12.32 -3.83
CA LEU A 61 -31.49 -11.42 -4.99
C LEU A 61 -32.44 -10.22 -4.89
N ALA A 62 -33.69 -10.44 -4.46
CA ALA A 62 -34.67 -9.37 -4.28
C ALA A 62 -34.26 -8.40 -3.15
N ASP A 63 -33.67 -8.90 -2.06
CA ASP A 63 -33.09 -8.07 -0.99
C ASP A 63 -31.93 -7.20 -1.51
N GLN A 64 -31.05 -7.75 -2.34
CA GLN A 64 -29.99 -6.95 -2.99
C GLN A 64 -30.53 -5.89 -3.94
N GLN A 65 -31.62 -6.19 -4.66
CA GLN A 65 -32.29 -5.21 -5.50
C GLN A 65 -32.84 -4.03 -4.66
N ASN A 66 -33.32 -4.30 -3.44
CA ASN A 66 -33.69 -3.25 -2.51
C ASN A 66 -32.50 -2.38 -2.10
N PHE A 67 -31.34 -2.98 -1.78
CA PHE A 67 -30.13 -2.21 -1.45
C PHE A 67 -29.67 -1.31 -2.61
N ARG A 68 -29.66 -1.83 -3.84
CA ARG A 68 -29.34 -1.03 -5.04
C ARG A 68 -30.33 0.12 -5.24
N THR A 69 -31.62 -0.14 -5.02
CA THR A 69 -32.67 0.87 -5.14
C THR A 69 -32.54 1.96 -4.06
N LEU A 70 -32.30 1.55 -2.82
CA LEU A 70 -32.08 2.45 -1.68
C LEU A 70 -30.83 3.31 -1.91
N ALA A 71 -29.70 2.69 -2.25
CA ALA A 71 -28.45 3.39 -2.51
C ALA A 71 -28.60 4.46 -3.60
N ARG A 72 -29.20 4.09 -4.74
CA ARG A 72 -29.46 5.04 -5.83
C ARG A 72 -30.29 6.23 -5.37
N LYS A 73 -31.39 5.97 -4.65
CA LYS A 73 -32.27 7.04 -4.13
C LYS A 73 -31.56 7.93 -3.10
N LEU A 74 -30.70 7.37 -2.25
CA LEU A 74 -29.89 8.15 -1.30
C LEU A 74 -28.85 9.03 -2.01
N THR A 75 -28.21 8.53 -3.07
CA THR A 75 -27.28 9.32 -3.89
C THR A 75 -28.00 10.47 -4.61
N GLU A 76 -29.17 10.19 -5.20
CA GLU A 76 -30.02 11.22 -5.83
C GLU A 76 -30.42 12.30 -4.81
N LEU A 77 -30.79 11.88 -3.59
CA LEU A 77 -31.19 12.78 -2.51
C LEU A 77 -30.02 13.63 -1.99
N ALA A 78 -28.83 13.05 -1.86
CA ALA A 78 -27.62 13.79 -1.48
C ALA A 78 -27.30 14.88 -2.52
N ALA A 79 -27.32 14.53 -3.81
CA ALA A 79 -27.07 15.49 -4.90
C ALA A 79 -28.10 16.63 -4.93
N GLN A 80 -29.37 16.35 -4.62
CA GLN A 80 -30.43 17.37 -4.57
C GLN A 80 -30.30 18.32 -3.38
N LEU A 81 -29.86 17.82 -2.22
CA LEU A 81 -29.82 18.59 -0.97
C LEU A 81 -28.55 19.43 -0.82
N GLY A 82 -27.44 19.03 -1.44
CA GLY A 82 -26.15 19.72 -1.37
C GLY A 82 -25.44 19.60 -0.01
N GLU A 83 -24.20 20.10 0.06
CA GLU A 83 -23.32 19.86 1.22
C GLU A 83 -23.72 20.59 2.51
N ALA A 84 -24.43 21.71 2.41
CA ALA A 84 -24.83 22.55 3.55
C ALA A 84 -26.20 22.19 4.18
N VAL A 85 -26.73 21.01 3.85
CA VAL A 85 -28.07 20.57 4.29
C VAL A 85 -28.18 20.40 5.82
N THR A 86 -29.31 20.79 6.40
CA THR A 86 -29.59 20.59 7.83
C THR A 86 -30.13 19.18 8.13
N PRO A 87 -29.92 18.64 9.34
CA PRO A 87 -30.46 17.33 9.72
C PRO A 87 -31.98 17.22 9.57
N GLN A 88 -32.72 18.29 9.86
CA GLN A 88 -34.17 18.33 9.72
C GLN A 88 -34.60 18.22 8.25
N ALA A 89 -33.87 18.88 7.34
CA ALA A 89 -34.14 18.79 5.91
C ALA A 89 -33.83 17.38 5.36
N VAL A 90 -32.75 16.75 5.82
CA VAL A 90 -32.42 15.36 5.46
C VAL A 90 -33.54 14.41 5.92
N LEU A 91 -33.95 14.49 7.20
CA LEU A 91 -35.01 13.63 7.73
C LEU A 91 -36.35 13.85 7.00
N ALA A 92 -36.72 15.10 6.71
CA ALA A 92 -37.92 15.42 5.94
C ALA A 92 -37.86 14.84 4.52
N ALA A 93 -36.70 14.89 3.87
CA ALA A 93 -36.48 14.32 2.55
C ALA A 93 -36.56 12.78 2.56
N LEU A 94 -36.00 12.12 3.58
CA LEU A 94 -36.10 10.66 3.74
C LEU A 94 -37.55 10.19 3.99
N LYS A 95 -38.32 10.97 4.75
CA LYS A 95 -39.75 10.69 5.02
C LYS A 95 -40.65 10.90 3.81
N SER A 96 -40.29 11.82 2.91
CA SER A 96 -41.11 12.15 1.73
C SER A 96 -40.72 11.35 0.49
N THR A 97 -39.53 10.75 0.45
CA THR A 97 -39.06 10.00 -0.72
C THR A 97 -39.59 8.56 -0.70
N PRO A 98 -40.41 8.15 -1.69
CA PRO A 98 -40.97 6.81 -1.72
C PRO A 98 -39.98 5.78 -2.26
N MET A 99 -40.09 4.55 -1.77
CA MET A 99 -39.40 3.35 -2.25
C MET A 99 -40.40 2.20 -2.40
N VAL A 100 -40.28 1.47 -3.49
CA VAL A 100 -41.01 0.22 -3.71
C VAL A 100 -40.07 -0.92 -3.34
N VAL A 101 -40.50 -1.76 -2.41
CA VAL A 101 -39.77 -2.96 -2.01
C VAL A 101 -39.95 -4.03 -3.08
N ALA A 102 -38.87 -4.70 -3.45
CA ALA A 102 -38.86 -5.71 -4.51
C ALA A 102 -39.76 -6.90 -4.12
N PRO A 103 -40.66 -7.37 -5.02
CA PRO A 103 -41.47 -8.55 -4.77
C PRO A 103 -40.61 -9.76 -4.42
N GLY A 104 -41.00 -10.50 -3.38
CA GLY A 104 -40.29 -11.70 -2.91
C GLY A 104 -39.07 -11.43 -2.03
N SER A 105 -38.75 -10.16 -1.72
CA SER A 105 -37.72 -9.82 -0.72
C SER A 105 -38.21 -10.03 0.71
N SER A 106 -37.28 -10.14 1.67
CA SER A 106 -37.56 -10.37 3.10
C SER A 106 -38.43 -9.31 3.75
N SER A 107 -38.45 -8.09 3.21
CA SER A 107 -39.26 -6.99 3.74
C SER A 107 -40.52 -6.71 2.92
N PHE A 108 -40.82 -7.51 1.89
CA PHE A 108 -41.89 -7.18 0.95
C PHE A 108 -43.29 -7.27 1.56
N GLU A 109 -43.56 -8.32 2.34
CA GLU A 109 -44.89 -8.54 2.95
C GLU A 109 -45.25 -7.40 3.93
N GLU A 110 -44.31 -6.99 4.78
CA GLU A 110 -44.53 -5.93 5.76
C GLU A 110 -44.51 -4.52 5.16
N LEU A 111 -43.59 -4.22 4.23
CA LEU A 111 -43.36 -2.84 3.80
C LEU A 111 -43.99 -2.49 2.45
N GLY A 112 -44.11 -3.44 1.51
CA GLY A 112 -44.64 -3.21 0.16
C GLY A 112 -44.17 -1.91 -0.51
N ARG A 113 -44.98 -0.86 -0.41
CA ARG A 113 -44.58 0.53 -0.75
C ARG A 113 -44.35 1.32 0.53
N THR A 114 -43.15 1.90 0.66
CA THR A 114 -42.70 2.56 1.90
C THR A 114 -41.92 3.85 1.59
N THR A 115 -41.40 4.52 2.61
CA THR A 115 -40.49 5.66 2.52
C THR A 115 -39.05 5.21 2.75
N LEU A 116 -38.06 6.02 2.35
CA LEU A 116 -36.65 5.69 2.63
C LEU A 116 -36.38 5.57 4.13
N GLU A 117 -36.90 6.51 4.93
CA GLU A 117 -36.75 6.47 6.38
C GLU A 117 -37.31 5.17 6.98
N ASN A 118 -38.54 4.81 6.63
CA ASN A 118 -39.19 3.63 7.20
C ASN A 118 -38.49 2.33 6.78
N TYR A 119 -38.02 2.24 5.52
CA TYR A 119 -37.23 1.08 5.08
C TYR A 119 -35.89 0.99 5.83
N ILE A 120 -35.17 2.11 5.99
CA ILE A 120 -33.89 2.19 6.72
C ILE A 120 -34.09 1.76 8.18
N ALA A 121 -35.12 2.31 8.85
CA ALA A 121 -35.42 2.01 10.25
C ALA A 121 -35.85 0.55 10.45
N TYR A 122 -36.72 0.01 9.58
CA TYR A 122 -37.18 -1.39 9.64
C TYR A 122 -36.01 -2.38 9.56
N ASN A 123 -35.04 -2.10 8.69
CA ASN A 123 -33.86 -2.94 8.49
C ASN A 123 -32.72 -2.65 9.49
N GLY A 124 -32.95 -1.80 10.50
CA GLY A 124 -31.95 -1.46 11.52
C GLY A 124 -30.73 -0.70 10.97
N LEU A 125 -30.86 -0.06 9.80
CA LEU A 125 -29.81 0.75 9.19
C LEU A 125 -29.74 2.13 9.87
N PRO A 126 -28.56 2.75 9.98
CA PRO A 126 -28.44 4.07 10.59
C PRO A 126 -29.13 5.13 9.72
N VAL A 127 -30.06 5.88 10.30
CA VAL A 127 -30.80 6.96 9.60
C VAL A 127 -29.85 8.13 9.34
N PRO A 128 -29.64 8.52 8.06
CA PRO A 128 -28.78 9.66 7.73
C PRO A 128 -29.32 11.00 8.24
N ASP A 129 -28.41 11.88 8.66
CA ASP A 129 -28.68 13.21 9.22
C ASP A 129 -27.91 14.34 8.52
N SER A 130 -27.15 14.02 7.47
CA SER A 130 -26.22 14.94 6.81
C SER A 130 -25.91 14.46 5.40
N HIS A 131 -25.42 15.36 4.54
CA HIS A 131 -24.96 14.99 3.20
C HIS A 131 -23.91 13.87 3.25
N ALA A 132 -22.94 13.98 4.17
CA ALA A 132 -21.91 12.96 4.37
C ALA A 132 -22.51 11.60 4.77
N SER A 133 -23.46 11.55 5.72
CA SER A 133 -24.07 10.28 6.13
C SER A 133 -24.99 9.67 5.05
N LEU A 134 -25.63 10.49 4.21
CA LEU A 134 -26.38 10.01 3.03
C LEU A 134 -25.45 9.32 2.03
N THR A 135 -24.36 10.00 1.65
CA THR A 135 -23.36 9.44 0.72
C THR A 135 -22.68 8.20 1.29
N ALA A 136 -22.36 8.20 2.59
CA ALA A 136 -21.78 7.08 3.32
C ALA A 136 -22.67 5.83 3.30
N LEU A 137 -23.96 5.99 3.66
CA LEU A 137 -24.91 4.88 3.64
C LEU A 137 -25.13 4.38 2.22
N ALA A 138 -25.27 5.28 1.24
CA ALA A 138 -25.38 4.92 -0.16
C ALA A 138 -24.18 4.09 -0.63
N SER A 139 -22.95 4.55 -0.40
CA SER A 139 -21.73 3.84 -0.77
C SER A 139 -21.64 2.46 -0.13
N ALA A 140 -22.01 2.33 1.14
CA ALA A 140 -21.93 1.05 1.83
C ALA A 140 -23.04 0.05 1.43
N LEU A 141 -24.20 0.56 1.01
CA LEU A 141 -25.25 -0.27 0.40
C LEU A 141 -24.86 -0.73 -1.01
N VAL A 142 -24.20 0.13 -1.80
CA VAL A 142 -23.57 -0.28 -3.07
C VAL A 142 -22.55 -1.38 -2.80
N ASP A 143 -21.66 -1.17 -1.84
CA ASP A 143 -20.62 -2.13 -1.45
C ASP A 143 -21.21 -3.49 -1.06
N SER A 144 -22.24 -3.48 -0.21
CA SER A 144 -22.95 -4.70 0.20
C SER A 144 -23.67 -5.39 -0.95
N ALA A 145 -24.10 -4.65 -1.98
CA ALA A 145 -24.77 -5.20 -3.15
C ALA A 145 -23.81 -5.74 -4.24
N LEU A 146 -22.49 -5.58 -4.04
CA LEU A 146 -21.44 -6.19 -4.88
C LEU A 146 -21.13 -7.64 -4.48
N GLU A 147 -21.36 -8.00 -3.21
CA GLU A 147 -21.23 -9.38 -2.73
C GLU A 147 -22.35 -10.23 -3.34
N HIS A 148 -22.05 -11.18 -4.23
CA HIS A 148 -23.09 -11.99 -4.84
C HIS A 148 -23.60 -13.07 -3.86
N PRO A 149 -24.91 -13.40 -3.80
CA PRO A 149 -25.43 -14.39 -2.83
C PRO A 149 -24.85 -15.80 -2.99
N LEU A 150 -24.46 -16.16 -4.23
CA LEU A 150 -23.78 -17.41 -4.58
C LEU A 150 -22.24 -17.33 -4.49
N GLY A 151 -21.70 -16.25 -3.91
CA GLY A 151 -20.27 -16.01 -3.81
C GLY A 151 -19.57 -15.98 -5.18
N ASN A 152 -18.41 -16.63 -5.28
CA ASN A 152 -17.58 -16.66 -6.48
C ASN A 152 -18.01 -17.71 -7.52
N PHE A 153 -19.25 -18.20 -7.49
CA PHE A 153 -19.77 -19.26 -8.37
C PHE A 153 -19.00 -20.59 -8.39
N GLY A 154 -17.97 -20.78 -7.54
CA GLY A 154 -17.26 -22.05 -7.47
C GLY A 154 -18.00 -23.12 -6.65
N GLY A 155 -19.01 -22.72 -5.88
CA GLY A 155 -19.81 -23.60 -5.03
C GLY A 155 -18.94 -24.48 -4.13
N ALA A 156 -19.20 -25.79 -4.15
CA ALA A 156 -18.46 -26.76 -3.33
C ALA A 156 -16.96 -26.87 -3.65
N LEU A 157 -16.50 -26.33 -4.80
CA LEU A 157 -15.07 -26.23 -5.11
C LEU A 157 -14.38 -25.03 -4.44
N SER A 158 -15.15 -24.10 -3.89
CA SER A 158 -14.69 -22.89 -3.20
C SER A 158 -14.81 -22.97 -1.68
N TRP A 159 -15.31 -24.08 -1.13
CA TRP A 159 -15.33 -24.26 0.31
C TRP A 159 -13.92 -24.18 0.92
N PRO A 160 -13.80 -23.72 2.19
CA PRO A 160 -12.50 -23.67 2.88
C PRO A 160 -11.78 -25.02 2.91
N ILE A 161 -12.55 -26.11 2.96
CA ILE A 161 -12.08 -27.46 2.69
C ILE A 161 -12.75 -27.90 1.38
N PRO A 162 -12.05 -27.83 0.23
CA PRO A 162 -12.62 -28.23 -1.05
C PRO A 162 -12.96 -29.72 -1.07
N LEU A 163 -13.91 -30.09 -1.95
CA LEU A 163 -14.20 -31.50 -2.23
C LEU A 163 -12.92 -32.29 -2.55
N SER A 164 -12.81 -33.51 -2.01
CA SER A 164 -11.72 -34.43 -2.35
C SER A 164 -11.74 -34.78 -3.85
N ARG A 165 -10.61 -35.20 -4.43
CA ARG A 165 -10.57 -35.58 -5.86
C ARG A 165 -11.59 -36.68 -6.21
N ASP A 166 -11.81 -37.62 -5.29
CA ASP A 166 -12.78 -38.70 -5.49
C ASP A 166 -14.22 -38.18 -5.39
N ASP A 167 -14.50 -37.27 -4.44
CA ASP A 167 -15.82 -36.62 -4.34
C ASP A 167 -16.13 -35.72 -5.53
N GLN A 168 -15.13 -35.04 -6.10
CA GLN A 168 -15.30 -34.27 -7.34
C GLN A 168 -15.66 -35.20 -8.51
N ARG A 169 -14.96 -36.33 -8.67
CA ARG A 169 -15.29 -37.33 -9.71
C ARG A 169 -16.69 -37.89 -9.51
N ARG A 170 -17.05 -38.21 -8.27
CA ARG A 170 -18.36 -38.72 -7.88
C ARG A 170 -19.47 -37.71 -8.19
N LEU A 171 -19.29 -36.44 -7.80
CA LEU A 171 -20.23 -35.36 -8.08
C LEU A 171 -20.46 -35.21 -9.59
N ARG A 172 -19.37 -35.19 -10.38
CA ARG A 172 -19.47 -35.11 -11.85
C ARG A 172 -20.24 -36.29 -12.44
N LEU A 173 -19.98 -37.52 -12.00
CA LEU A 173 -20.69 -38.71 -12.48
C LEU A 173 -22.18 -38.67 -12.14
N ILE A 174 -22.52 -38.25 -10.91
CA ILE A 174 -23.92 -38.09 -10.50
C ILE A 174 -24.62 -37.03 -11.36
N ALA A 175 -23.97 -35.90 -11.63
CA ALA A 175 -24.51 -34.85 -12.46
C ALA A 175 -24.73 -35.31 -13.92
N MET A 176 -23.78 -36.05 -14.49
CA MET A 176 -23.86 -36.57 -15.86
C MET A 176 -24.95 -37.63 -16.04
N SER A 177 -25.27 -38.37 -14.97
CA SER A 177 -26.32 -39.40 -14.93
C SER A 177 -27.68 -38.86 -14.43
N HIS A 178 -27.82 -37.55 -14.26
CA HIS A 178 -29.09 -36.96 -13.87
C HIS A 178 -30.10 -37.05 -15.03
N GLU A 179 -31.28 -37.58 -14.72
CA GLU A 179 -32.42 -37.68 -15.62
C GLU A 179 -33.32 -36.45 -15.50
N HIS A 180 -34.09 -36.19 -16.55
CA HIS A 180 -35.12 -35.17 -16.50
C HIS A 180 -36.28 -35.61 -15.59
N HIS A 181 -36.88 -34.67 -14.84
CA HIS A 181 -38.03 -34.95 -13.98
C HIS A 181 -39.36 -35.21 -14.73
N LEU A 182 -39.34 -35.22 -16.06
CA LEU A 182 -40.49 -35.51 -16.92
C LEU A 182 -40.13 -36.81 -17.64
N GLU A 183 -40.92 -37.86 -17.41
CA GLU A 183 -40.64 -39.24 -17.83
C GLU A 183 -40.41 -39.32 -19.37
N GLU A 184 -39.39 -40.09 -19.78
CA GLU A 184 -38.91 -40.34 -21.17
C GLU A 184 -37.90 -39.35 -21.80
N LYS A 185 -37.02 -38.69 -21.03
CA LYS A 185 -36.08 -37.67 -21.57
C LYS A 185 -34.59 -37.95 -21.35
N PRO A 186 -33.70 -37.33 -22.17
CA PRO A 186 -32.28 -37.64 -22.21
C PRO A 186 -31.53 -37.26 -20.92
N LEU A 187 -30.51 -38.05 -20.60
CA LEU A 187 -29.55 -37.77 -19.53
C LEU A 187 -28.76 -36.50 -19.85
N VAL A 188 -28.19 -35.85 -18.82
CA VAL A 188 -27.25 -34.73 -19.02
C VAL A 188 -26.11 -35.11 -19.99
N MET A 189 -25.58 -36.34 -19.89
CA MET A 189 -24.53 -36.82 -20.80
C MET A 189 -24.95 -36.94 -22.28
N GLN A 190 -26.26 -37.00 -22.55
CA GLN A 190 -26.83 -37.07 -23.89
C GLN A 190 -27.14 -35.66 -24.44
N THR A 191 -27.01 -34.61 -23.62
CA THR A 191 -27.21 -33.22 -24.04
C THR A 191 -25.88 -32.64 -24.54
N LYS A 192 -25.84 -32.21 -25.80
CA LYS A 192 -24.65 -31.56 -26.39
C LYS A 192 -24.38 -30.24 -25.66
N GLY A 193 -23.14 -30.05 -25.17
CA GLY A 193 -22.76 -28.91 -24.32
C GLY A 193 -23.13 -29.07 -22.84
N GLY A 194 -23.63 -30.25 -22.45
CA GLY A 194 -23.68 -30.68 -21.07
C GLY A 194 -24.77 -30.02 -20.20
N LEU A 195 -24.40 -29.72 -18.97
CA LEU A 195 -25.26 -29.34 -17.85
C LEU A 195 -25.76 -27.91 -18.00
N LEU A 196 -24.89 -26.99 -18.45
CA LEU A 196 -25.31 -25.63 -18.79
C LEU A 196 -26.42 -25.63 -19.84
N GLU A 197 -26.25 -26.43 -20.88
CA GLU A 197 -27.23 -26.57 -21.96
C GLU A 197 -28.51 -27.30 -21.50
N PHE A 198 -28.35 -28.32 -20.67
CA PHE A 198 -29.46 -29.05 -20.08
C PHE A 198 -30.35 -28.15 -19.22
N LEU A 199 -29.76 -27.28 -18.39
CA LEU A 199 -30.49 -26.29 -17.60
C LEU A 199 -31.16 -25.24 -18.49
N ARG A 200 -30.45 -24.74 -19.51
CA ARG A 200 -30.99 -23.75 -20.46
C ARG A 200 -32.22 -24.27 -21.19
N TYR A 201 -32.21 -25.54 -21.60
CA TYR A 201 -33.33 -26.16 -22.31
C TYR A 201 -34.64 -26.13 -21.50
N GLN A 202 -34.57 -26.14 -20.16
CA GLN A 202 -35.74 -26.13 -19.27
C GLN A 202 -36.04 -24.75 -18.66
N ALA A 203 -35.13 -23.80 -18.81
CA ALA A 203 -35.28 -22.42 -18.35
C ALA A 203 -34.99 -21.46 -19.51
N PRO A 204 -35.97 -21.23 -20.41
CA PRO A 204 -35.81 -20.28 -21.51
C PRO A 204 -35.36 -18.92 -20.97
N LEU A 205 -34.25 -18.42 -21.48
CA LEU A 205 -33.67 -17.16 -21.02
C LEU A 205 -34.50 -15.99 -21.55
N PRO A 206 -34.90 -15.03 -20.70
CA PRO A 206 -35.58 -13.82 -21.16
C PRO A 206 -34.76 -13.04 -22.20
N GLU A 207 -35.45 -12.29 -23.05
CA GLU A 207 -34.80 -11.47 -24.08
C GLU A 207 -33.78 -10.49 -23.46
N GLY A 208 -32.57 -10.42 -24.03
CA GLY A 208 -31.48 -9.57 -23.55
C GLY A 208 -30.63 -10.15 -22.41
N VAL A 209 -31.02 -11.26 -21.77
CA VAL A 209 -30.27 -11.86 -20.65
C VAL A 209 -28.95 -12.51 -21.08
N LEU A 210 -28.87 -13.05 -22.30
CA LEU A 210 -27.68 -13.74 -22.82
C LEU A 210 -26.39 -12.90 -22.84
N ASN A 211 -26.52 -11.57 -22.78
CA ASN A 211 -25.37 -10.66 -22.74
C ASN A 211 -24.79 -10.44 -21.33
N ASP A 212 -25.45 -10.97 -20.30
CA ASP A 212 -25.04 -10.85 -18.89
C ASP A 212 -24.85 -12.26 -18.29
N PRO A 213 -23.61 -12.78 -18.29
CA PRO A 213 -23.29 -14.11 -17.76
C PRO A 213 -23.79 -14.34 -16.33
N ILE A 214 -23.76 -13.32 -15.47
CA ILE A 214 -24.21 -13.43 -14.07
C ILE A 214 -25.72 -13.65 -14.04
N ARG A 215 -26.49 -12.84 -14.78
CA ARG A 215 -27.95 -13.02 -14.86
C ARG A 215 -28.36 -14.34 -15.49
N VAL A 216 -27.58 -14.84 -16.46
CA VAL A 216 -27.80 -16.19 -17.02
C VAL A 216 -27.64 -17.23 -15.92
N LEU A 217 -26.53 -17.19 -15.16
CA LEU A 217 -26.30 -18.12 -14.05
C LEU A 217 -27.37 -18.01 -12.96
N GLU A 218 -27.74 -16.80 -12.55
CA GLU A 218 -28.85 -16.54 -11.62
C GLU A 218 -30.15 -17.19 -12.10
N THR A 219 -30.49 -17.02 -13.39
CA THR A 219 -31.71 -17.58 -13.98
C THR A 219 -31.68 -19.10 -14.03
N LEU A 220 -30.57 -19.70 -14.44
CA LEU A 220 -30.44 -21.15 -14.57
C LEU A 220 -30.41 -21.85 -13.20
N ILE A 221 -29.64 -21.32 -12.24
CA ILE A 221 -29.54 -21.87 -10.89
C ILE A 221 -30.85 -21.69 -10.13
N GLY A 222 -31.47 -20.50 -10.22
CA GLY A 222 -32.76 -20.20 -9.58
C GLY A 222 -33.98 -20.80 -10.29
N SER A 223 -33.81 -21.50 -11.41
CA SER A 223 -34.91 -22.19 -12.09
C SER A 223 -35.41 -23.39 -11.27
N ALA A 224 -36.66 -23.83 -11.51
CA ALA A 224 -37.20 -25.02 -10.86
C ALA A 224 -36.31 -26.25 -11.10
N GLN A 225 -35.81 -26.41 -12.33
CA GLN A 225 -34.90 -27.50 -12.67
C GLN A 225 -33.54 -27.38 -11.97
N GLY A 226 -32.98 -26.17 -11.87
CA GLY A 226 -31.74 -25.90 -11.16
C GLY A 226 -31.84 -26.30 -9.68
N GLN A 227 -32.89 -25.83 -8.99
CA GLN A 227 -33.14 -26.16 -7.58
C GLN A 227 -33.38 -27.65 -7.35
N LEU A 228 -34.19 -28.31 -8.19
CA LEU A 228 -34.43 -29.76 -8.10
C LEU A 228 -33.13 -30.55 -8.28
N MET A 229 -32.32 -30.18 -9.28
CA MET A 229 -31.06 -30.85 -9.56
C MET A 229 -30.04 -30.61 -8.45
N GLY A 230 -29.89 -29.37 -7.98
CA GLY A 230 -29.00 -29.03 -6.86
C GLY A 230 -29.32 -29.84 -5.61
N LYS A 231 -30.60 -29.96 -5.26
CA LYS A 231 -31.07 -30.78 -4.12
C LYS A 231 -30.76 -32.27 -4.33
N ALA A 232 -30.98 -32.79 -5.54
CA ALA A 232 -30.65 -34.18 -5.85
C ALA A 232 -29.14 -34.46 -5.76
N LEU A 233 -28.30 -33.52 -6.22
CA LEU A 233 -26.84 -33.62 -6.13
C LEU A 233 -26.38 -33.60 -4.67
N GLN A 234 -26.86 -32.64 -3.89
CA GLN A 234 -26.59 -32.50 -2.46
C GLN A 234 -26.94 -33.78 -1.69
N GLN A 235 -28.16 -34.32 -1.89
CA GLN A 235 -28.61 -35.54 -1.22
C GLN A 235 -27.75 -36.75 -1.58
N LYS A 236 -27.45 -36.95 -2.87
CA LYS A 236 -26.59 -38.06 -3.32
C LYS A 236 -25.15 -37.92 -2.83
N MET A 237 -24.67 -36.69 -2.63
CA MET A 237 -23.37 -36.39 -2.03
C MET A 237 -23.38 -36.43 -0.50
N ASN A 238 -24.54 -36.62 0.14
CA ASN A 238 -24.74 -36.59 1.58
C ASN A 238 -24.30 -35.26 2.21
N GLY A 239 -24.53 -34.14 1.52
CA GLY A 239 -24.24 -32.79 2.01
C GLY A 239 -25.24 -32.29 3.05
N VAL A 240 -24.84 -31.28 3.83
CA VAL A 240 -25.73 -30.60 4.79
C VAL A 240 -27.00 -30.06 4.12
N ASP A 241 -28.18 -30.30 4.71
CA ASP A 241 -29.47 -29.89 4.14
C ASP A 241 -29.75 -28.39 4.38
N THR A 242 -29.18 -27.54 3.53
CA THR A 242 -29.46 -26.09 3.47
C THR A 242 -29.80 -25.68 2.03
N ALA A 243 -30.57 -24.61 1.86
CA ALA A 243 -30.92 -24.08 0.54
C ALA A 243 -29.66 -23.69 -0.27
N GLU A 244 -28.65 -23.17 0.41
CA GLU A 244 -27.38 -22.76 -0.18
C GLU A 244 -26.52 -23.95 -0.62
N SER A 245 -26.48 -25.03 0.16
CA SER A 245 -25.67 -26.21 -0.17
C SER A 245 -26.11 -26.87 -1.48
N ALA A 246 -27.42 -26.85 -1.80
CA ALA A 246 -27.92 -27.33 -3.08
C ALA A 246 -27.31 -26.55 -4.27
N ASN A 247 -27.22 -25.22 -4.15
CA ASN A 247 -26.59 -24.37 -5.17
C ASN A 247 -25.09 -24.63 -5.26
N ASP A 248 -24.40 -24.84 -4.13
CA ASP A 248 -22.97 -25.13 -4.09
C ASP A 248 -22.59 -26.39 -4.88
N TYR A 249 -23.36 -27.47 -4.71
CA TYR A 249 -23.13 -28.70 -5.46
C TYR A 249 -23.45 -28.55 -6.95
N LEU A 250 -24.50 -27.79 -7.30
CA LEU A 250 -24.85 -27.54 -8.70
C LEU A 250 -23.75 -26.77 -9.44
N MET A 251 -23.28 -25.66 -8.86
CA MET A 251 -22.21 -24.84 -9.43
C MET A 251 -20.91 -25.62 -9.59
N ALA A 252 -20.52 -26.38 -8.57
CA ALA A 252 -19.36 -27.27 -8.64
C ALA A 252 -19.50 -28.31 -9.75
N ALA A 253 -20.68 -28.91 -9.91
CA ALA A 253 -20.94 -29.88 -10.98
C ALA A 253 -20.84 -29.26 -12.38
N MET A 254 -21.32 -28.02 -12.56
CA MET A 254 -21.22 -27.28 -13.81
C MET A 254 -19.75 -27.04 -14.19
N ILE A 255 -18.92 -26.60 -13.24
CA ILE A 255 -17.47 -26.39 -13.45
C ILE A 255 -16.78 -27.71 -13.82
N LEU A 256 -16.96 -28.77 -13.03
CA LEU A 256 -16.31 -30.07 -13.25
C LEU A 256 -16.69 -30.74 -14.58
N GLN A 257 -17.84 -30.37 -15.13
CA GLN A 257 -18.26 -30.87 -16.43
C GLN A 257 -17.66 -30.04 -17.58
N LEU A 258 -17.65 -28.71 -17.46
CA LEU A 258 -17.02 -27.82 -18.44
C LEU A 258 -15.52 -28.02 -18.53
N ASP A 259 -14.88 -28.33 -17.39
CA ASP A 259 -13.46 -28.58 -17.26
C ASP A 259 -13.20 -30.02 -16.75
N PRO A 260 -13.33 -31.06 -17.60
CA PRO A 260 -12.96 -32.41 -17.19
C PRO A 260 -11.45 -32.57 -16.99
N GLU A 261 -10.63 -31.67 -17.53
CA GLU A 261 -9.19 -31.62 -17.26
C GLU A 261 -8.86 -31.19 -15.82
N TYR A 262 -9.85 -30.70 -15.05
CA TYR A 262 -9.73 -30.40 -13.63
C TYR A 262 -9.20 -31.59 -12.79
N PHE A 263 -9.37 -32.83 -13.29
CA PHE A 263 -8.86 -34.05 -12.64
C PHE A 263 -7.42 -34.42 -13.00
N ALA A 264 -6.82 -33.79 -14.01
CA ALA A 264 -5.44 -34.05 -14.44
C ALA A 264 -4.42 -33.38 -13.49
N GLU A 265 -3.12 -33.48 -13.79
CA GLU A 265 -2.08 -32.82 -12.98
C GLU A 265 -2.37 -31.31 -12.80
N PRO A 266 -1.95 -30.70 -11.67
CA PRO A 266 -2.21 -29.28 -11.41
C PRO A 266 -1.58 -28.41 -12.51
N ALA A 267 -2.40 -27.93 -13.45
CA ALA A 267 -2.02 -26.92 -14.41
C ALA A 267 -2.56 -25.57 -13.90
N PRO A 268 -1.79 -24.78 -13.13
CA PRO A 268 -2.29 -23.59 -12.45
C PRO A 268 -2.84 -22.53 -13.40
N ASN A 269 -2.39 -22.49 -14.66
CA ASN A 269 -2.78 -21.48 -15.65
C ASN A 269 -3.72 -22.02 -16.74
N LYS A 270 -4.26 -23.24 -16.59
CA LYS A 270 -5.17 -23.83 -17.59
C LYS A 270 -6.58 -24.01 -17.04
N VAL A 271 -7.55 -23.86 -17.92
CA VAL A 271 -8.97 -24.10 -17.65
C VAL A 271 -9.63 -24.69 -18.88
N ALA A 272 -10.30 -25.85 -18.74
CA ALA A 272 -10.91 -26.59 -19.85
C ALA A 272 -9.94 -26.84 -21.03
N GLY A 273 -8.66 -27.07 -20.72
CA GLY A 273 -7.58 -27.24 -21.69
C GLY A 273 -7.02 -25.94 -22.32
N PHE A 274 -7.68 -24.79 -22.12
CA PHE A 274 -7.20 -23.48 -22.57
C PHE A 274 -6.10 -22.94 -21.65
N ASP A 275 -5.02 -22.38 -22.21
CA ASP A 275 -3.92 -21.79 -21.44
C ASP A 275 -4.09 -20.28 -21.31
N LEU A 276 -4.49 -19.82 -20.12
CA LEU A 276 -4.68 -18.40 -19.80
C LEU A 276 -3.37 -17.60 -19.87
N SER A 277 -2.22 -18.29 -19.77
CA SER A 277 -0.89 -17.68 -19.79
C SER A 277 -0.18 -17.81 -21.14
N ASN A 278 -0.89 -18.21 -22.19
CA ASN A 278 -0.33 -18.41 -23.52
C ASN A 278 0.45 -17.16 -24.00
N LYS A 279 1.62 -17.37 -24.60
CA LYS A 279 2.49 -16.32 -25.13
C LYS A 279 1.79 -15.38 -26.12
N ALA A 280 0.76 -15.85 -26.81
CA ALA A 280 -0.06 -15.03 -27.72
C ALA A 280 -0.80 -13.88 -27.01
N HIS A 281 -1.04 -13.99 -25.69
CA HIS A 281 -1.72 -12.98 -24.88
C HIS A 281 -0.75 -11.99 -24.21
N TRP A 282 0.55 -12.24 -24.24
CA TRP A 282 1.54 -11.38 -23.57
C TRP A 282 1.58 -10.00 -24.23
N GLY A 283 1.36 -8.93 -23.45
CA GLY A 283 1.25 -7.57 -23.97
C GLY A 283 -0.06 -7.29 -24.72
N LYS A 284 -1.10 -8.13 -24.55
CA LYS A 284 -2.44 -7.90 -25.09
C LYS A 284 -3.45 -7.52 -24.00
N PRO A 285 -4.54 -6.81 -24.33
CA PRO A 285 -5.63 -6.53 -23.40
C PRO A 285 -6.20 -7.81 -22.79
N LEU A 286 -6.59 -7.76 -21.51
CA LEU A 286 -7.09 -8.92 -20.76
C LEU A 286 -8.40 -9.50 -21.36
N SER A 287 -9.21 -8.65 -22.01
CA SER A 287 -10.44 -9.08 -22.70
C SER A 287 -10.18 -10.16 -23.76
N MET A 288 -9.03 -10.12 -24.44
CA MET A 288 -8.70 -11.13 -25.45
C MET A 288 -8.48 -12.54 -24.87
N ILE A 289 -8.15 -12.65 -23.58
CA ILE A 289 -8.05 -13.94 -22.89
C ILE A 289 -9.46 -14.52 -22.67
N VAL A 290 -10.41 -13.66 -22.25
CA VAL A 290 -11.81 -14.04 -22.00
C VAL A 290 -12.51 -14.41 -23.32
N ASP A 291 -12.31 -13.62 -24.37
CA ASP A 291 -12.84 -13.89 -25.71
C ASP A 291 -12.23 -15.18 -26.28
N GLY A 292 -10.92 -15.37 -26.12
CA GLY A 292 -10.23 -16.60 -26.54
C GLY A 292 -10.75 -17.85 -25.84
N LEU A 293 -10.97 -17.78 -24.53
CA LEU A 293 -11.57 -18.88 -23.76
C LEU A 293 -13.01 -19.16 -24.23
N SER A 294 -13.82 -18.12 -24.44
CA SER A 294 -15.20 -18.27 -24.92
C SER A 294 -15.22 -18.99 -26.28
N THR A 295 -14.41 -18.53 -27.24
CA THR A 295 -14.27 -19.18 -28.55
C THR A 295 -13.84 -20.64 -28.40
N HIS A 296 -12.82 -20.91 -27.58
CA HIS A 296 -12.33 -22.27 -27.31
C HIS A 296 -13.43 -23.19 -26.77
N LEU A 297 -14.26 -22.73 -25.83
CA LEU A 297 -15.35 -23.54 -25.26
C LEU A 297 -16.43 -23.90 -26.29
N SER A 298 -16.73 -22.98 -27.22
CA SER A 298 -17.66 -23.25 -28.31
C SER A 298 -17.07 -24.23 -29.35
N GLU A 299 -15.83 -23.98 -29.80
CA GLU A 299 -15.16 -24.77 -30.84
C GLU A 299 -14.84 -26.20 -30.37
N SER A 300 -14.47 -26.36 -29.10
CA SER A 300 -14.24 -27.68 -28.49
C SER A 300 -15.53 -28.43 -28.13
N GLY A 301 -16.71 -27.83 -28.36
CA GLY A 301 -18.00 -28.42 -28.09
C GLY A 301 -18.34 -28.57 -26.60
N ARG A 302 -17.63 -27.84 -25.72
CA ARG A 302 -17.90 -27.81 -24.27
C ARG A 302 -19.25 -27.17 -23.95
N THR A 303 -19.67 -26.18 -24.76
CA THR A 303 -20.98 -25.53 -24.69
C THR A 303 -21.32 -24.89 -26.05
N SER A 304 -22.51 -24.30 -26.23
CA SER A 304 -22.86 -23.61 -27.48
C SER A 304 -22.21 -22.22 -27.56
N ALA A 305 -22.19 -21.61 -28.76
CA ALA A 305 -21.66 -20.26 -28.95
C ALA A 305 -22.40 -19.21 -28.09
N GLU A 306 -23.72 -19.38 -27.91
CA GLU A 306 -24.54 -18.49 -27.08
C GLU A 306 -24.23 -18.60 -25.58
N MET A 307 -23.80 -19.79 -25.12
CA MET A 307 -23.47 -20.04 -23.71
C MET A 307 -21.97 -19.96 -23.41
N ALA A 308 -21.13 -19.81 -24.43
CA ALA A 308 -19.68 -19.77 -24.31
C ALA A 308 -19.17 -18.70 -23.34
N LYS A 309 -19.73 -17.48 -23.41
CA LYS A 309 -19.38 -16.38 -22.49
C LYS A 309 -19.77 -16.71 -21.04
N THR A 310 -20.92 -17.34 -20.84
CA THR A 310 -21.37 -17.80 -19.52
C THR A 310 -20.48 -18.92 -18.98
N GLY A 311 -20.10 -19.88 -19.83
CA GLY A 311 -19.15 -20.93 -19.48
C GLY A 311 -17.78 -20.37 -19.11
N ALA A 312 -17.26 -19.42 -19.89
CA ALA A 312 -16.00 -18.74 -19.60
C ALA A 312 -16.08 -17.98 -18.26
N HIS A 313 -17.16 -17.21 -18.04
CA HIS A 313 -17.37 -16.50 -16.78
C HIS A 313 -17.38 -17.45 -15.57
N LEU A 314 -18.14 -18.53 -15.64
CA LEU A 314 -18.21 -19.54 -14.59
C LEU A 314 -16.84 -20.17 -14.29
N LEU A 315 -16.07 -20.49 -15.32
CA LEU A 315 -14.73 -21.09 -15.19
C LEU A 315 -13.69 -20.12 -14.59
N LEU A 316 -13.78 -18.82 -14.93
CA LEU A 316 -12.86 -17.79 -14.46
C LEU A 316 -13.19 -17.31 -13.04
N SER A 317 -14.45 -17.34 -12.63
CA SER A 317 -14.98 -16.78 -11.37
C SER A 317 -14.19 -17.19 -10.12
N LYS A 318 -13.82 -18.47 -10.02
CA LYS A 318 -12.95 -18.98 -8.95
C LYS A 318 -11.46 -18.85 -9.29
N LYS A 319 -11.09 -19.05 -10.54
CA LYS A 319 -9.70 -19.34 -10.94
C LYS A 319 -8.85 -18.10 -11.14
N THR A 320 -9.40 -17.10 -11.84
CA THR A 320 -8.75 -15.84 -12.22
C THR A 320 -9.81 -14.74 -12.27
N PRO A 321 -10.41 -14.37 -11.12
CA PRO A 321 -11.48 -13.37 -11.03
C PRO A 321 -11.05 -11.98 -11.52
N GLU A 322 -9.74 -11.69 -11.57
CA GLU A 322 -9.19 -10.46 -12.15
C GLU A 322 -9.55 -10.28 -13.63
N LEU A 323 -9.82 -11.36 -14.36
CA LEU A 323 -10.26 -11.33 -15.76
C LEU A 323 -11.75 -11.00 -15.91
N LEU A 324 -12.52 -10.97 -14.82
CA LEU A 324 -13.96 -10.69 -14.81
C LEU A 324 -14.30 -9.28 -14.32
N ILE A 325 -13.29 -8.48 -13.98
CA ILE A 325 -13.47 -7.09 -13.57
C ILE A 325 -14.08 -6.30 -14.72
N LYS A 326 -15.08 -5.48 -14.41
CA LYS A 326 -15.77 -4.64 -15.40
C LYS A 326 -14.91 -3.44 -15.76
N ASP A 327 -15.02 -2.98 -17.00
CA ASP A 327 -14.39 -1.74 -17.47
C ASP A 327 -12.86 -1.68 -17.30
N ILE A 328 -12.17 -2.83 -17.47
CA ILE A 328 -10.69 -2.84 -17.52
C ILE A 328 -10.24 -2.07 -18.76
N PRO A 329 -9.41 -1.03 -18.63
CA PRO A 329 -8.93 -0.30 -19.78
C PRO A 329 -8.01 -1.15 -20.66
N GLY A 330 -8.06 -0.96 -21.98
CA GLY A 330 -7.27 -1.75 -22.94
C GLY A 330 -5.75 -1.62 -22.81
N THR A 331 -5.25 -0.59 -22.12
CA THR A 331 -3.83 -0.41 -21.81
C THR A 331 -3.36 -1.27 -20.64
N VAL A 332 -4.26 -1.86 -19.85
CA VAL A 332 -3.90 -2.89 -18.86
C VAL A 332 -3.71 -4.21 -19.59
N VAL A 333 -2.46 -4.47 -19.99
CA VAL A 333 -2.10 -5.67 -20.78
C VAL A 333 -1.53 -6.79 -19.91
N TYR A 334 -1.73 -8.04 -20.32
CA TYR A 334 -1.29 -9.21 -19.56
C TYR A 334 0.24 -9.22 -19.36
N GLY A 335 0.66 -9.39 -18.09
CA GLY A 335 2.07 -9.39 -17.70
C GLY A 335 2.71 -7.99 -17.57
N SER A 336 1.93 -6.92 -17.67
CA SER A 336 2.37 -5.55 -17.33
C SER A 336 2.40 -5.31 -15.82
N ALA A 337 3.03 -4.21 -15.39
CA ALA A 337 3.00 -3.79 -13.99
C ALA A 337 1.58 -3.43 -13.50
N ALA A 338 0.77 -2.82 -14.37
CA ALA A 338 -0.64 -2.55 -14.10
C ALA A 338 -1.44 -3.86 -13.88
N TRP A 339 -1.18 -4.89 -14.69
CA TRP A 339 -1.78 -6.22 -14.50
C TRP A 339 -1.35 -6.88 -13.18
N VAL A 340 -0.06 -6.77 -12.80
CA VAL A 340 0.43 -7.28 -11.50
C VAL A 340 -0.37 -6.66 -10.35
N ARG A 341 -0.56 -5.33 -10.38
CA ARG A 341 -1.35 -4.60 -9.37
C ARG A 341 -2.81 -5.04 -9.34
N LEU A 342 -3.45 -5.10 -10.51
CA LEU A 342 -4.84 -5.52 -10.63
C LEU A 342 -5.04 -6.95 -10.08
N SER A 343 -4.11 -7.85 -10.39
CA SER A 343 -4.15 -9.25 -9.94
C SER A 343 -4.02 -9.36 -8.42
N ILE A 344 -3.12 -8.58 -7.81
CA ILE A 344 -2.94 -8.55 -6.34
C ILE A 344 -4.17 -7.94 -5.66
N ALA A 345 -4.71 -6.85 -6.20
CA ALA A 345 -5.91 -6.19 -5.70
C ALA A 345 -7.12 -7.15 -5.73
N ALA A 346 -7.37 -7.76 -6.89
CA ALA A 346 -8.44 -8.74 -7.07
C ALA A 346 -8.31 -9.90 -6.08
N ALA A 347 -7.13 -10.51 -5.97
CA ALA A 347 -6.89 -11.62 -5.06
C ALA A 347 -7.07 -11.23 -3.59
N SER A 348 -6.65 -10.02 -3.20
CA SER A 348 -6.81 -9.53 -1.82
C SER A 348 -8.28 -9.30 -1.46
N ILE A 349 -9.07 -8.74 -2.38
CA ILE A 349 -10.51 -8.54 -2.18
C ILE A 349 -11.24 -9.89 -2.15
N GLU A 350 -10.93 -10.80 -3.07
CA GLU A 350 -11.53 -12.14 -3.11
C GLU A 350 -11.21 -12.98 -1.87
N ALA A 351 -10.05 -12.77 -1.24
CA ALA A 351 -9.69 -13.44 0.00
C ALA A 351 -10.53 -12.97 1.21
N LEU A 352 -11.14 -11.79 1.14
CA LEU A 352 -12.01 -11.25 2.19
C LEU A 352 -13.49 -11.46 1.89
N THR A 353 -13.87 -11.22 0.63
CA THR A 353 -15.23 -11.26 0.13
C THR A 353 -15.27 -12.03 -1.19
N PRO A 354 -15.27 -13.38 -1.15
CA PRO A 354 -15.28 -14.21 -2.35
C PRO A 354 -16.47 -13.89 -3.27
N GLY A 355 -16.19 -13.64 -4.55
CA GLY A 355 -17.16 -13.35 -5.60
C GLY A 355 -17.57 -11.89 -5.72
N LYS A 356 -16.91 -10.98 -4.99
CA LYS A 356 -17.16 -9.55 -5.06
C LYS A 356 -16.53 -8.94 -6.32
N VAL A 357 -15.33 -9.38 -6.72
CA VAL A 357 -14.53 -8.74 -7.78
C VAL A 357 -15.22 -8.77 -9.14
N GLN A 358 -15.89 -9.87 -9.49
CA GLN A 358 -16.65 -10.00 -10.74
C GLN A 358 -17.82 -8.98 -10.88
N ASN A 359 -18.25 -8.39 -9.76
CA ASN A 359 -19.27 -7.34 -9.75
C ASN A 359 -18.69 -5.92 -9.76
N MET A 360 -17.38 -5.78 -9.54
CA MET A 360 -16.69 -4.51 -9.43
C MET A 360 -16.19 -4.00 -10.78
N THR A 361 -16.17 -2.68 -10.94
CA THR A 361 -15.40 -2.02 -12.00
C THR A 361 -13.92 -1.96 -11.64
N PHE A 362 -13.07 -1.75 -12.64
CA PHE A 362 -11.64 -1.53 -12.47
C PHE A 362 -11.35 -0.47 -11.39
N ASN A 363 -12.09 0.65 -11.43
CA ASN A 363 -11.93 1.74 -10.46
C ASN A 363 -12.29 1.31 -9.03
N GLN A 364 -13.36 0.53 -8.87
CA GLN A 364 -13.77 0.03 -7.56
C GLN A 364 -12.71 -0.92 -6.98
N VAL A 365 -12.17 -1.84 -7.80
CA VAL A 365 -11.13 -2.78 -7.36
C VAL A 365 -9.89 -2.03 -6.89
N MET A 366 -9.43 -1.05 -7.66
CA MET A 366 -8.24 -0.29 -7.30
C MET A 366 -8.44 0.57 -6.05
N ALA A 367 -9.66 1.08 -5.80
CA ALA A 367 -9.98 1.86 -4.61
C ALA A 367 -10.06 1.03 -3.32
N GLU A 368 -10.45 -0.25 -3.41
CA GLU A 368 -10.57 -1.14 -2.25
C GLU A 368 -9.26 -1.90 -1.91
N ALA A 369 -8.34 -1.97 -2.88
CA ALA A 369 -7.12 -2.76 -2.82
C ALA A 369 -6.31 -2.62 -1.51
N ASP A 370 -6.04 -1.39 -1.08
CA ASP A 370 -5.21 -1.12 0.11
C ASP A 370 -5.87 -1.62 1.40
N ILE A 371 -7.18 -1.43 1.54
CA ILE A 371 -7.95 -1.90 2.71
C ILE A 371 -7.95 -3.43 2.74
N ALA A 372 -8.11 -4.05 1.57
CA ALA A 372 -8.13 -5.49 1.45
C ALA A 372 -6.76 -6.11 1.78
N ALA A 373 -5.68 -5.54 1.24
CA ALA A 373 -4.30 -5.99 1.46
C ALA A 373 -3.89 -5.93 2.95
N LEU A 374 -4.30 -4.88 3.66
CA LEU A 374 -4.04 -4.74 5.10
C LEU A 374 -4.78 -5.79 5.95
N SER A 375 -5.95 -6.23 5.49
CA SER A 375 -6.82 -7.13 6.25
C SER A 375 -6.43 -8.60 6.09
N ASN A 376 -5.83 -9.01 4.96
CA ASN A 376 -5.38 -10.39 4.72
C ASN A 376 -3.97 -10.49 4.10
N ARG A 377 -2.95 -10.08 4.87
CA ARG A 377 -1.55 -9.98 4.41
C ARG A 377 -0.96 -11.28 3.85
N GLN A 378 -1.34 -12.45 4.37
CA GLN A 378 -0.77 -13.73 3.93
C GLN A 378 -1.22 -14.10 2.50
N ASP A 379 -2.51 -13.92 2.20
CA ASP A 379 -3.03 -14.19 0.86
C ASP A 379 -2.59 -13.12 -0.14
N THR A 380 -2.49 -11.86 0.29
CA THR A 380 -1.86 -10.80 -0.51
C THR A 380 -0.41 -11.16 -0.87
N GLN A 381 0.40 -11.65 0.08
CA GLN A 381 1.78 -12.07 -0.19
C GLN A 381 1.86 -13.24 -1.19
N ARG A 382 0.91 -14.18 -1.15
CA ARG A 382 0.83 -15.27 -2.14
C ARG A 382 0.48 -14.74 -3.53
N ALA A 383 -0.50 -13.84 -3.61
CA ALA A 383 -0.90 -13.20 -4.86
C ALA A 383 0.25 -12.41 -5.48
N GLN A 384 1.00 -11.68 -4.66
CA GLN A 384 2.21 -10.95 -5.04
C GLN A 384 3.27 -11.87 -5.68
N ILE A 385 3.59 -12.99 -5.04
CA ILE A 385 4.56 -13.96 -5.56
C ILE A 385 4.07 -14.55 -6.90
N ALA A 386 2.79 -14.89 -7.00
CA ALA A 386 2.21 -15.43 -8.22
C ALA A 386 2.30 -14.42 -9.38
N ALA A 387 1.91 -13.17 -9.13
CA ALA A 387 1.92 -12.11 -10.13
C ALA A 387 3.36 -11.76 -10.59
N LEU A 388 4.32 -11.65 -9.65
CA LEU A 388 5.73 -11.38 -10.00
C LEU A 388 6.35 -12.47 -10.87
N ARG A 389 5.99 -13.74 -10.66
CA ARG A 389 6.50 -14.85 -11.48
C ARG A 389 6.02 -14.76 -12.92
N VAL A 390 4.74 -14.45 -13.12
CA VAL A 390 4.18 -14.23 -14.47
C VAL A 390 4.82 -13.00 -15.10
N TRP A 391 4.95 -11.90 -14.35
CA TRP A 391 5.62 -10.69 -14.85
C TRP A 391 7.07 -10.96 -15.26
N GLY A 392 7.84 -11.68 -14.43
CA GLY A 392 9.22 -12.04 -14.71
C GLY A 392 9.35 -12.92 -15.96
N LEU A 393 8.42 -13.86 -16.15
CA LEU A 393 8.34 -14.69 -17.35
C LEU A 393 8.03 -13.87 -18.62
N VAL A 394 7.00 -13.03 -18.56
CA VAL A 394 6.53 -12.21 -19.69
C VAL A 394 7.59 -11.20 -20.14
N ASN A 395 8.32 -10.62 -19.19
CA ASN A 395 9.35 -9.61 -19.43
C ASN A 395 10.76 -10.20 -19.64
N GLY A 396 10.87 -11.52 -19.84
CA GLY A 396 12.15 -12.18 -20.17
C GLY A 396 13.19 -12.19 -19.04
N ILE A 397 12.76 -11.94 -17.80
CA ILE A 397 13.60 -11.97 -16.59
C ILE A 397 13.77 -13.40 -16.07
N LEU A 398 12.70 -14.20 -16.16
CA LEU A 398 12.67 -15.61 -15.78
C LEU A 398 12.44 -16.49 -17.01
N SER A 399 13.10 -17.66 -17.04
CA SER A 399 12.75 -18.72 -17.99
C SER A 399 11.46 -19.44 -17.54
N PRO A 400 10.77 -20.18 -18.42
CA PRO A 400 9.59 -20.97 -18.04
C PRO A 400 9.86 -21.92 -16.86
N GLU A 401 11.05 -22.55 -16.82
CA GLU A 401 11.44 -23.48 -15.76
C GLU A 401 11.64 -22.76 -14.43
N ARG A 402 12.31 -21.60 -14.45
CA ARG A 402 12.54 -20.77 -13.26
C ARG A 402 11.22 -20.21 -12.72
N ALA A 403 10.37 -19.72 -13.63
CA ALA A 403 9.02 -19.31 -13.28
C ALA A 403 8.28 -20.48 -12.61
N GLY A 404 8.36 -21.71 -13.10
CA GLY A 404 7.64 -22.87 -12.54
C GLY A 404 8.08 -23.38 -11.15
N ARG A 405 9.31 -23.10 -10.69
CA ARG A 405 9.94 -23.80 -9.53
C ARG A 405 9.63 -23.22 -8.13
N TYR A 406 8.82 -22.14 -8.03
CA TYR A 406 8.39 -21.50 -6.76
C TYR A 406 9.51 -21.44 -5.69
N ASN A 407 10.68 -20.89 -6.03
CA ASN A 407 11.78 -20.70 -5.09
C ASN A 407 12.05 -19.21 -4.83
N ASP A 408 12.57 -18.90 -3.64
CA ASP A 408 12.77 -17.53 -3.18
C ASP A 408 13.79 -16.74 -4.01
N ALA A 409 14.82 -17.41 -4.53
CA ALA A 409 15.86 -16.77 -5.34
C ALA A 409 15.32 -16.24 -6.68
N ASP A 410 14.48 -17.02 -7.36
CA ASP A 410 13.84 -16.61 -8.62
C ASP A 410 12.79 -15.52 -8.38
N ILE A 411 12.08 -15.57 -7.25
CA ILE A 411 11.15 -14.51 -6.83
C ILE A 411 11.92 -13.20 -6.58
N GLU A 412 13.07 -13.25 -5.91
CA GLU A 412 13.88 -12.07 -5.64
C GLU A 412 14.47 -11.47 -6.92
N VAL A 413 14.88 -12.31 -7.88
CA VAL A 413 15.32 -11.82 -9.20
C VAL A 413 14.19 -11.06 -9.93
N ALA A 414 12.98 -11.63 -9.94
CA ALA A 414 11.82 -10.96 -10.53
C ALA A 414 11.45 -9.67 -9.77
N ARG A 415 11.46 -9.70 -8.44
CA ARG A 415 11.19 -8.55 -7.57
C ARG A 415 12.19 -7.42 -7.80
N SER A 416 13.49 -7.73 -7.79
CA SER A 416 14.55 -6.74 -8.02
C SER A 416 14.42 -6.08 -9.39
N ALA A 417 14.16 -6.86 -10.45
CA ALA A 417 13.95 -6.31 -11.79
C ALA A 417 12.67 -5.45 -11.86
N PHE A 418 11.58 -5.90 -11.22
CA PHE A 418 10.33 -5.15 -11.13
C PHE A 418 10.53 -3.79 -10.45
N ASN A 419 11.22 -3.76 -9.31
CA ASN A 419 11.50 -2.53 -8.57
C ASN A 419 12.45 -1.59 -9.30
N GLN A 420 13.46 -2.15 -9.99
CA GLN A 420 14.36 -1.34 -10.80
C GLN A 420 13.58 -0.64 -11.92
N GLN A 421 12.69 -1.38 -12.60
CA GLN A 421 11.82 -0.83 -13.61
C GLN A 421 10.83 0.20 -13.05
N ALA A 422 10.28 -0.02 -11.85
CA ALA A 422 9.42 0.93 -11.15
C ALA A 422 10.15 2.24 -10.80
N THR A 423 11.34 2.11 -10.20
CA THR A 423 12.17 3.25 -9.76
C THR A 423 12.58 4.12 -10.93
N ALA A 424 13.04 3.49 -12.02
CA ALA A 424 13.45 4.20 -13.23
C ALA A 424 12.29 5.02 -13.83
N GLN A 425 11.07 4.51 -13.77
CA GLN A 425 9.88 5.20 -14.30
C GLN A 425 9.41 6.35 -13.42
N ILE A 426 9.47 6.19 -12.10
CA ILE A 426 9.21 7.28 -11.17
C ILE A 426 10.24 8.40 -11.32
N GLU A 427 11.53 8.06 -11.40
CA GLU A 427 12.59 9.04 -11.66
C GLU A 427 12.34 9.71 -13.01
N ALA A 428 12.04 8.95 -14.06
CA ALA A 428 11.77 9.48 -15.39
C ALA A 428 10.57 10.45 -15.42
N SER A 429 9.50 10.15 -14.68
CA SER A 429 8.37 11.07 -14.49
C SER A 429 8.85 12.43 -13.96
N SER A 430 9.66 12.43 -12.90
CA SER A 430 10.20 13.68 -12.33
C SER A 430 11.11 14.42 -13.31
N LEU A 431 11.94 13.70 -14.06
CA LEU A 431 12.88 14.29 -15.03
C LEU A 431 12.19 14.90 -16.25
N ILE A 432 11.09 14.31 -16.71
CA ILE A 432 10.28 14.89 -17.78
C ILE A 432 9.59 16.17 -17.28
N GLN A 433 9.12 16.16 -16.04
CA GLN A 433 8.45 17.30 -15.42
C GLN A 433 9.41 18.42 -14.97
N SER A 434 10.73 18.27 -15.13
CA SER A 434 11.70 19.31 -14.79
C SER A 434 11.34 20.65 -15.43
N ASP A 435 11.23 21.70 -14.61
CA ASP A 435 10.91 23.05 -15.08
C ASP A 435 12.00 23.57 -16.00
N MET A 436 11.58 24.28 -17.06
CA MET A 436 12.52 25.02 -17.90
C MET A 436 12.92 26.30 -17.14
N PRO A 437 14.23 26.62 -17.02
CA PRO A 437 14.66 27.80 -16.27
C PRO A 437 14.17 29.08 -16.95
N SER A 438 13.90 30.09 -16.13
CA SER A 438 13.50 31.41 -16.60
C SER A 438 14.64 32.39 -16.42
N ARG A 439 15.20 32.88 -17.54
CA ARG A 439 16.27 33.90 -17.53
C ARG A 439 15.83 35.17 -16.79
N ARG A 440 14.55 35.55 -16.94
CA ARG A 440 13.94 36.68 -16.24
C ARG A 440 13.92 36.47 -14.73
N ASP A 441 13.48 35.32 -14.27
CA ASP A 441 13.37 35.05 -12.82
C ASP A 441 14.75 35.00 -12.17
N ILE A 442 15.75 34.41 -12.85
CA ILE A 442 17.16 34.43 -12.43
C ILE A 442 17.69 35.87 -12.38
N ALA A 443 17.41 36.68 -13.40
CA ALA A 443 17.85 38.08 -13.44
C ALA A 443 17.22 38.91 -12.30
N LEU A 444 15.90 38.86 -12.14
CA LEU A 444 15.19 39.52 -11.03
C LEU A 444 15.69 39.06 -9.67
N ALA A 445 15.93 37.74 -9.52
CA ALA A 445 16.46 37.14 -8.32
C ALA A 445 17.83 37.72 -7.93
N ARG A 446 18.74 37.88 -8.90
CA ARG A 446 20.10 38.41 -8.70
C ARG A 446 20.09 39.91 -8.49
N LEU A 447 19.24 40.64 -9.23
CA LEU A 447 19.03 42.08 -9.10
C LEU A 447 18.54 42.45 -7.70
N LYS A 448 17.48 41.79 -7.21
CA LYS A 448 16.96 42.00 -5.85
C LYS A 448 18.02 41.74 -4.78
N ALA A 449 18.77 40.64 -4.92
CA ALA A 449 19.82 40.28 -3.97
C ALA A 449 20.96 41.31 -3.92
N ARG A 450 21.35 41.90 -5.06
CA ARG A 450 22.47 42.84 -5.14
C ARG A 450 22.09 44.29 -4.82
N PHE A 451 20.91 44.71 -5.27
CA PHE A 451 20.51 46.12 -5.29
C PHE A 451 19.36 46.43 -4.32
N GLY A 452 18.71 45.42 -3.72
CA GLY A 452 17.57 45.58 -2.82
C GLY A 452 16.23 45.56 -3.56
N GLU A 453 15.14 45.23 -2.86
CA GLU A 453 13.84 45.00 -3.50
C GLU A 453 13.14 46.26 -4.02
N ASN A 454 13.48 47.43 -3.49
CA ASN A 454 12.81 48.70 -3.80
C ASN A 454 13.37 49.41 -5.04
N VAL A 455 14.29 48.77 -5.78
CA VAL A 455 14.89 49.34 -6.99
C VAL A 455 13.99 49.03 -8.20
N PRO A 456 13.69 50.02 -9.06
CA PRO A 456 12.80 49.83 -10.21
C PRO A 456 13.49 49.05 -11.34
N PHE A 457 13.59 47.72 -11.20
CA PHE A 457 14.37 46.86 -12.10
C PHE A 457 13.80 46.75 -13.52
N GLU A 458 12.49 46.90 -13.68
CA GLU A 458 11.79 46.73 -14.96
C GLU A 458 11.54 48.06 -15.68
N GLU A 459 11.76 49.19 -15.01
CA GLU A 459 11.59 50.53 -15.61
C GLU A 459 12.78 50.87 -16.53
N TRP A 460 12.48 51.49 -17.67
CA TRP A 460 13.46 51.79 -18.73
C TRP A 460 14.21 53.09 -18.42
N LEU A 461 15.13 53.03 -17.46
CA LEU A 461 15.77 54.21 -16.85
C LEU A 461 17.26 54.35 -17.17
N LEU A 462 17.86 53.44 -17.95
CA LEU A 462 19.30 53.44 -18.23
C LEU A 462 19.60 53.58 -19.72
N LYS A 463 20.67 54.31 -20.04
CA LYS A 463 21.25 54.40 -21.39
C LYS A 463 22.78 54.29 -21.32
N VAL A 464 23.41 53.94 -22.43
CA VAL A 464 24.88 53.88 -22.52
C VAL A 464 25.49 55.29 -22.42
N HIS A 465 26.57 55.46 -21.64
CA HIS A 465 27.21 56.74 -21.30
C HIS A 465 27.81 57.48 -22.50
N ASP A 466 28.50 56.78 -23.39
CA ASP A 466 29.02 57.33 -24.66
C ASP A 466 28.39 56.60 -25.85
N ASN A 467 27.62 57.34 -26.65
CA ASN A 467 26.91 56.83 -27.81
C ASN A 467 27.57 57.23 -29.15
N LYS A 468 28.84 57.68 -29.14
CA LYS A 468 29.58 58.05 -30.36
C LYS A 468 29.80 56.83 -31.26
N GLN A 469 28.76 56.48 -32.02
CA GLN A 469 28.83 55.55 -33.13
C GLN A 469 29.04 56.34 -34.43
N PRO A 470 29.94 55.90 -35.33
CA PRO A 470 30.05 56.48 -36.67
C PRO A 470 28.69 56.38 -37.39
N SER A 471 28.27 57.43 -38.08
CA SER A 471 26.94 57.53 -38.73
C SER A 471 26.73 56.58 -39.91
N ILE A 472 27.72 55.76 -40.27
CA ILE A 472 27.67 54.82 -41.40
C ILE A 472 28.26 53.49 -40.93
N GLN A 473 27.41 52.48 -40.82
CA GLN A 473 27.80 51.09 -40.56
C GLN A 473 26.94 50.14 -41.42
N PRO A 474 27.41 48.91 -41.71
CA PRO A 474 26.63 47.90 -42.41
C PRO A 474 25.34 47.57 -41.65
N VAL A 475 24.33 47.04 -42.36
CA VAL A 475 22.99 46.71 -41.85
C VAL A 475 23.02 45.73 -40.65
N TYR A 476 24.15 45.05 -40.42
CA TYR A 476 24.38 44.17 -39.27
C TYR A 476 25.80 44.37 -38.72
N ASP A 477 25.91 44.89 -37.49
CA ASP A 477 27.15 44.92 -36.68
C ASP A 477 26.86 44.22 -35.33
N PRO A 478 27.44 43.03 -35.07
CA PRO A 478 27.24 42.29 -33.82
C PRO A 478 27.88 42.96 -32.59
N ASN A 479 28.70 44.01 -32.78
CA ASN A 479 29.31 44.80 -31.70
C ASN A 479 28.58 46.14 -31.45
N ARG A 480 27.43 46.37 -32.10
CA ARG A 480 26.67 47.60 -31.97
C ARG A 480 26.21 47.79 -30.51
N ALA A 481 26.59 48.92 -29.91
CA ALA A 481 26.07 49.32 -28.61
C ALA A 481 24.53 49.40 -28.66
N PRO A 482 23.82 48.93 -27.63
CA PRO A 482 22.36 48.98 -27.56
C PRO A 482 21.86 50.42 -27.73
N ALA A 483 20.88 50.63 -28.61
CA ALA A 483 20.28 51.94 -28.84
C ALA A 483 18.97 52.08 -28.03
N GLY A 484 18.78 53.24 -27.39
CA GLY A 484 17.58 53.55 -26.61
C GLY A 484 17.76 53.40 -25.09
N MET A 485 16.66 53.60 -24.36
CA MET A 485 16.60 53.32 -22.91
C MET A 485 16.42 51.82 -22.67
N MET A 486 17.00 51.29 -21.59
CA MET A 486 16.86 49.90 -21.16
C MET A 486 16.57 49.83 -19.66
N SER A 487 15.98 48.72 -19.24
CA SER A 487 15.79 48.38 -17.82
C SER A 487 17.01 47.64 -17.25
N LEU A 488 17.19 47.67 -15.92
CA LEU A 488 18.22 46.85 -15.26
C LEU A 488 18.00 45.35 -15.49
N LEU A 489 16.73 44.94 -15.58
CA LEU A 489 16.32 43.58 -15.93
C LEU A 489 16.80 43.20 -17.34
N ASP A 490 16.58 44.04 -18.34
CA ASP A 490 17.03 43.76 -19.72
C ASP A 490 18.56 43.70 -19.80
N ILE A 491 19.26 44.63 -19.16
CA ILE A 491 20.73 44.63 -19.13
C ILE A 491 21.27 43.32 -18.52
N ALA A 492 20.67 42.87 -17.42
CA ALA A 492 21.04 41.64 -16.72
C ALA A 492 20.76 40.39 -17.58
N MET A 493 19.60 40.32 -18.24
CA MET A 493 19.22 39.19 -19.10
C MET A 493 20.06 39.14 -20.38
N SER A 494 20.32 40.29 -21.02
CA SER A 494 21.09 40.37 -22.27
C SER A 494 22.59 40.25 -22.04
N GLY A 495 23.08 40.31 -20.81
CA GLY A 495 24.51 40.21 -20.49
C GLY A 495 25.31 41.44 -20.91
N LEU A 496 24.67 42.61 -20.96
CA LEU A 496 25.25 43.87 -21.46
C LEU A 496 26.01 44.64 -20.36
N HIS A 497 26.55 43.94 -19.37
CA HIS A 497 27.23 44.50 -18.20
C HIS A 497 28.55 45.21 -18.53
N ASN A 498 29.13 44.93 -19.70
CA ASN A 498 30.38 45.53 -20.18
C ASN A 498 30.22 46.97 -20.70
N TYR A 499 28.99 47.42 -20.92
CA TYR A 499 28.72 48.82 -21.28
C TYR A 499 28.64 49.69 -20.02
N GLU A 500 29.09 50.94 -20.13
CA GLU A 500 28.91 51.92 -19.07
C GLU A 500 27.48 52.49 -19.15
N TRP A 501 26.68 52.21 -18.12
CA TRP A 501 25.27 52.60 -18.05
C TRP A 501 25.07 53.81 -17.13
N VAL A 502 24.31 54.79 -17.59
CA VAL A 502 23.93 55.99 -16.82
C VAL A 502 22.43 56.14 -16.71
N SER A 503 21.98 56.66 -15.57
CA SER A 503 20.58 56.98 -15.30
C SER A 503 20.44 58.41 -14.79
N GLN A 504 19.29 59.05 -15.06
CA GLN A 504 18.90 60.30 -14.42
C GLN A 504 18.05 60.04 -13.16
N ASP A 505 17.69 58.79 -12.89
CA ASP A 505 16.88 58.44 -11.73
C ASP A 505 17.76 58.29 -10.47
N PRO A 506 17.51 59.08 -9.41
CA PRO A 506 18.32 59.03 -8.19
C PRO A 506 18.25 57.67 -7.48
N ARG A 507 17.15 56.91 -7.62
CA ARG A 507 16.98 55.57 -7.05
C ARG A 507 17.95 54.57 -7.70
N ILE A 508 18.08 54.63 -9.02
CA ILE A 508 19.02 53.79 -9.79
C ILE A 508 20.47 54.19 -9.48
N ASN A 509 20.78 55.50 -9.52
CA ASN A 509 22.14 55.99 -9.26
C ASN A 509 22.63 55.63 -7.85
N ALA A 510 21.76 55.74 -6.84
CA ALA A 510 22.07 55.31 -5.48
C ALA A 510 22.29 53.78 -5.39
N ALA A 511 21.44 52.99 -6.06
CA ALA A 511 21.53 51.54 -6.04
C ALA A 511 22.82 51.00 -6.69
N LEU A 512 23.28 51.60 -7.79
CA LEU A 512 24.43 51.13 -8.57
C LEU A 512 25.79 51.56 -8.01
N LYS A 513 25.84 52.53 -7.08
CA LYS A 513 27.10 53.09 -6.58
C LYS A 513 28.04 52.01 -6.02
N GLY A 514 29.18 51.82 -6.67
CA GLY A 514 30.22 50.86 -6.26
C GLY A 514 29.84 49.39 -6.46
N LYS A 515 28.79 49.08 -7.23
CA LYS A 515 28.30 47.71 -7.46
C LYS A 515 28.36 47.35 -8.94
N SER A 516 28.83 46.14 -9.24
CA SER A 516 28.92 45.61 -10.61
C SER A 516 27.53 45.23 -11.17
N LEU A 517 27.35 45.40 -12.48
CA LEU A 517 26.20 44.88 -13.25
C LEU A 517 26.42 43.46 -13.78
N ASP A 518 27.61 42.87 -13.61
CA ASP A 518 27.84 41.46 -13.92
C ASP A 518 27.21 40.57 -12.84
N LEU A 519 26.04 40.04 -13.16
CA LEU A 519 25.22 39.23 -12.27
C LEU A 519 25.34 37.73 -12.53
N GLY A 520 26.13 37.31 -13.54
CA GLY A 520 26.28 35.89 -13.90
C GLY A 520 25.00 35.22 -14.44
N VAL A 521 23.97 36.00 -14.80
CA VAL A 521 22.63 35.50 -15.19
C VAL A 521 22.69 34.52 -16.36
N ASN A 522 23.42 34.86 -17.43
CA ASN A 522 23.49 34.01 -18.62
C ASN A 522 24.25 32.70 -18.36
N ALA A 523 25.29 32.73 -17.53
CA ALA A 523 26.03 31.52 -17.17
C ALA A 523 25.15 30.55 -16.34
N GLU A 524 24.44 31.09 -15.35
CA GLU A 524 23.50 30.31 -14.53
C GLU A 524 22.33 29.78 -15.34
N PHE A 525 21.69 30.63 -16.16
CA PHE A 525 20.61 30.22 -17.05
C PHE A 525 21.03 29.11 -18.01
N ASN A 526 22.17 29.27 -18.70
CA ASN A 526 22.64 28.24 -19.64
C ASN A 526 22.96 26.92 -18.92
N SER A 527 23.55 26.96 -17.72
CA SER A 527 23.80 25.77 -16.91
C SER A 527 22.51 25.06 -16.51
N GLN A 528 21.51 25.80 -16.03
CA GLN A 528 20.21 25.23 -15.66
C GLN A 528 19.46 24.69 -16.90
N LEU A 529 19.59 25.35 -18.06
CA LEU A 529 18.92 24.96 -19.30
C LEU A 529 19.48 23.65 -19.84
N VAL A 530 20.81 23.51 -19.85
CA VAL A 530 21.49 22.27 -20.25
C VAL A 530 21.06 21.12 -19.34
N GLN A 531 20.99 21.35 -18.02
CA GLN A 531 20.54 20.34 -17.08
C GLN A 531 19.08 19.94 -17.33
N ALA A 532 18.17 20.91 -17.45
CA ALA A 532 16.74 20.66 -17.69
C ALA A 532 16.50 19.89 -19.00
N ILE A 533 17.21 20.23 -20.08
CA ILE A 533 17.15 19.50 -21.35
C ILE A 533 17.69 18.07 -21.17
N SER A 534 18.82 17.91 -20.48
CA SER A 534 19.41 16.59 -20.19
C SER A 534 18.47 15.69 -19.39
N ASP A 535 17.83 16.24 -18.35
CA ASP A 535 16.86 15.54 -17.52
C ASP A 535 15.66 15.07 -18.37
N LYS A 536 15.05 15.97 -19.14
CA LYS A 536 13.94 15.62 -20.04
C LYS A 536 14.33 14.53 -21.04
N LYS A 537 15.51 14.63 -21.66
CA LYS A 537 16.03 13.60 -22.58
C LYS A 537 16.14 12.24 -21.90
N LYS A 538 16.69 12.18 -20.69
CA LYS A 538 16.82 10.95 -19.89
C LYS A 538 15.44 10.37 -19.57
N GLY A 539 14.50 11.20 -19.13
CA GLY A 539 13.14 10.77 -18.81
C GLY A 539 12.38 10.24 -20.03
N ILE A 540 12.43 10.93 -21.17
CA ILE A 540 11.84 10.47 -22.45
C ILE A 540 12.43 9.12 -22.87
N GLY A 541 13.74 8.94 -22.71
CA GLY A 541 14.40 7.66 -23.00
C GLY A 541 13.80 6.50 -22.21
N VAL A 542 13.51 6.69 -20.92
CA VAL A 542 12.86 5.66 -20.08
C VAL A 542 11.42 5.41 -20.51
N ALA A 543 10.67 6.45 -20.89
CA ALA A 543 9.29 6.30 -21.40
C ALA A 543 9.25 5.40 -22.65
N ILE A 544 10.17 5.60 -23.61
CA ILE A 544 10.27 4.77 -24.82
C ILE A 544 10.59 3.31 -24.47
N LYS A 545 11.54 3.07 -23.57
CA LYS A 545 11.89 1.72 -23.10
C LYS A 545 10.69 1.02 -22.45
N HIS A 546 9.90 1.78 -21.69
CA HIS A 546 8.69 1.27 -21.07
C HIS A 546 7.63 0.89 -22.11
N MET A 547 7.35 1.77 -23.08
CA MET A 547 6.38 1.50 -24.14
C MET A 547 6.76 0.25 -24.95
N ILE A 548 8.05 0.06 -25.26
CA ILE A 548 8.53 -1.16 -25.94
C ILE A 548 8.29 -2.39 -25.06
N ALA A 549 8.55 -2.32 -23.75
CA ALA A 549 8.34 -3.44 -22.84
C ALA A 549 6.85 -3.85 -22.71
N GLN A 550 5.91 -2.94 -22.95
CA GLN A 550 4.47 -3.23 -22.94
C GLN A 550 3.94 -3.88 -24.23
N LEU A 551 4.70 -3.84 -25.32
CA LEU A 551 4.24 -4.35 -26.61
C LEU A 551 3.94 -5.86 -26.59
N PRO A 552 3.07 -6.32 -27.50
CA PRO A 552 2.89 -7.74 -27.75
C PRO A 552 4.22 -8.45 -28.01
N LEU A 553 4.36 -9.70 -27.57
CA LEU A 553 5.64 -10.43 -27.66
C LEU A 553 6.24 -10.43 -29.08
N ALA A 554 5.41 -10.62 -30.11
CA ALA A 554 5.88 -10.63 -31.49
C ALA A 554 6.51 -9.28 -31.90
N ASP A 555 5.91 -8.17 -31.49
CA ASP A 555 6.41 -6.82 -31.80
C ASP A 555 7.69 -6.52 -31.03
N ARG A 556 7.76 -6.95 -29.75
CA ARG A 556 8.99 -6.89 -28.95
C ARG A 556 10.14 -7.66 -29.57
N GLN A 557 9.85 -8.84 -30.12
CA GLN A 557 10.84 -9.65 -30.83
C GLN A 557 11.26 -9.02 -32.16
N ASN A 558 10.33 -8.40 -32.89
CA ASN A 558 10.64 -7.67 -34.11
C ASN A 558 11.60 -6.49 -33.84
N LEU A 559 11.37 -5.72 -32.77
CA LEU A 559 12.25 -4.62 -32.37
C LEU A 559 13.60 -5.10 -31.80
N GLU A 560 13.61 -6.22 -31.07
CA GLU A 560 14.84 -6.75 -30.46
C GLU A 560 15.74 -7.49 -31.45
N TYR A 561 15.18 -8.24 -32.41
CA TYR A 561 15.94 -9.17 -33.26
C TYR A 561 15.87 -8.83 -34.75
N GLY A 562 14.88 -8.04 -35.18
CA GLY A 562 14.72 -7.62 -36.57
C GLY A 562 15.71 -6.53 -36.99
N GLN A 563 15.93 -6.41 -38.30
CA GLN A 563 16.68 -5.29 -38.88
C GLN A 563 15.81 -4.03 -38.82
N LEU A 564 16.34 -2.95 -38.25
CA LEU A 564 15.59 -1.71 -38.06
C LEU A 564 16.05 -0.60 -39.01
N GLU A 565 15.07 0.04 -39.65
CA GLU A 565 15.24 1.29 -40.39
C GLU A 565 14.35 2.36 -39.78
N PHE A 566 14.86 3.59 -39.67
CA PHE A 566 14.14 4.71 -39.04
C PHE A 566 13.76 5.75 -40.08
N TYR A 567 12.58 6.36 -39.92
CA TYR A 567 12.05 7.36 -40.83
C TYR A 567 11.37 8.50 -40.08
N GLN A 568 11.52 9.73 -40.60
CA GLN A 568 10.84 10.93 -40.13
C GLN A 568 10.01 11.54 -41.27
N LEU A 569 8.86 12.12 -40.91
CA LEU A 569 7.88 12.65 -41.86
C LEU A 569 7.63 14.13 -41.54
N ASP A 570 8.68 14.96 -41.64
CA ASP A 570 8.64 16.40 -41.37
C ASP A 570 7.86 17.16 -42.46
N THR A 571 7.36 18.35 -42.13
CA THR A 571 6.68 19.24 -43.10
C THR A 571 7.57 20.42 -43.45
N TYR A 572 7.75 20.68 -44.74
CA TYR A 572 8.55 21.81 -45.23
C TYR A 572 7.71 22.79 -46.03
N ARG A 573 7.97 24.08 -45.86
CA ARG A 573 7.42 25.17 -46.68
C ARG A 573 8.38 25.50 -47.81
N LEU A 574 7.86 25.58 -49.03
CA LEU A 574 8.57 26.00 -50.23
C LEU A 574 8.65 27.53 -50.27
N GLY A 575 9.86 28.05 -50.53
CA GLY A 575 10.08 29.46 -50.78
C GLY A 575 9.45 29.94 -52.09
N PRO A 576 9.43 31.27 -52.34
CA PRO A 576 8.78 31.87 -53.51
C PRO A 576 9.29 31.33 -54.86
N GLY A 577 10.54 30.86 -54.92
CA GLY A 577 11.15 30.23 -56.10
C GLY A 577 10.93 28.71 -56.22
N PHE A 578 10.14 28.09 -55.33
CA PHE A 578 9.82 26.65 -55.27
C PHE A 578 11.01 25.67 -55.17
N THR A 579 12.25 26.14 -55.06
CA THR A 579 13.47 25.32 -54.92
C THR A 579 14.01 25.30 -53.49
N GLY A 580 13.92 26.41 -52.76
CA GLY A 580 14.28 26.49 -51.35
C GLY A 580 13.21 25.84 -50.46
N LYS A 581 13.63 24.97 -49.54
CA LYS A 581 12.78 24.37 -48.51
C LYS A 581 13.18 24.90 -47.13
N THR A 582 12.21 25.37 -46.36
CA THR A 582 12.37 25.72 -44.95
C THR A 582 11.50 24.79 -44.11
N LEU A 583 12.02 24.28 -43.00
CA LEU A 583 11.24 23.44 -42.09
C LEU A 583 10.04 24.24 -41.58
N ASP A 584 8.82 23.77 -41.85
CA ASP A 584 7.57 24.39 -41.40
C ASP A 584 7.13 23.80 -40.07
N HIS A 585 7.18 22.46 -39.96
CA HIS A 585 6.80 21.73 -38.76
C HIS A 585 7.63 20.45 -38.63
N LYS A 586 8.28 20.28 -37.48
CA LYS A 586 8.97 19.05 -37.09
C LYS A 586 7.93 18.02 -36.66
N ASN A 587 7.94 16.83 -37.24
CA ASN A 587 7.10 15.75 -36.77
C ASN A 587 7.71 15.15 -35.51
N GLU A 588 6.94 15.06 -34.44
CA GLU A 588 7.36 14.49 -33.15
C GLU A 588 7.36 12.95 -33.16
N LYS A 589 6.79 12.35 -34.22
CA LYS A 589 6.70 10.91 -34.41
C LYS A 589 7.89 10.36 -35.17
N LEU A 590 8.40 9.24 -34.68
CA LEU A 590 9.42 8.45 -35.37
C LEU A 590 8.82 7.13 -35.86
N TYR A 591 9.08 6.80 -37.12
CA TYR A 591 8.66 5.53 -37.70
C TYR A 591 9.82 4.54 -37.73
N VAL A 592 9.56 3.31 -37.28
CA VAL A 592 10.53 2.22 -37.24
C VAL A 592 10.02 1.07 -38.10
N LYS A 593 10.72 0.79 -39.19
CA LYS A 593 10.47 -0.39 -40.02
C LYS A 593 11.35 -1.52 -39.52
N ALA A 594 10.73 -2.60 -39.05
CA ALA A 594 11.41 -3.81 -38.61
C ALA A 594 11.24 -4.92 -39.65
N THR A 595 12.35 -5.49 -40.11
CA THR A 595 12.37 -6.62 -41.05
C THR A 595 12.91 -7.86 -40.33
N SER A 596 12.07 -8.88 -40.18
CA SER A 596 12.41 -10.16 -39.56
C SER A 596 12.14 -11.33 -40.51
N ALA A 597 12.49 -12.56 -40.09
CA ALA A 597 12.19 -13.76 -40.87
C ALA A 597 10.68 -13.96 -41.10
N ASN A 598 9.83 -13.35 -40.27
CA ASN A 598 8.38 -13.48 -40.33
C ASN A 598 7.70 -12.37 -41.16
N GLY A 599 8.47 -11.47 -41.77
CA GLY A 599 7.96 -10.37 -42.60
C GLY A 599 8.44 -8.99 -42.17
N THR A 600 7.79 -7.95 -42.72
CA THR A 600 8.09 -6.55 -42.42
C THR A 600 6.91 -5.91 -41.67
N ALA A 601 7.20 -5.27 -40.55
CA ALA A 601 6.25 -4.47 -39.78
C ALA A 601 6.78 -3.04 -39.64
N THR A 602 5.88 -2.06 -39.68
CA THR A 602 6.21 -0.65 -39.42
C THR A 602 5.54 -0.22 -38.13
N TYR A 603 6.29 0.47 -37.27
CA TYR A 603 5.81 1.00 -36.01
C TYR A 603 5.88 2.52 -36.02
N GLU A 604 4.83 3.16 -35.52
CA GLU A 604 4.79 4.58 -35.20
C GLU A 604 5.07 4.74 -33.70
N LEU A 605 6.12 5.48 -33.34
CA LEU A 605 6.44 5.87 -31.97
C LEU A 605 5.87 7.28 -31.75
N ASP A 606 4.85 7.39 -30.90
CA ASP A 606 4.14 8.63 -30.61
C ASP A 606 4.13 8.88 -29.10
N LEU A 607 5.03 9.76 -28.64
CA LEU A 607 5.16 10.08 -27.22
C LEU A 607 3.91 10.80 -26.69
N SER A 608 3.27 11.65 -27.51
CA SER A 608 2.08 12.41 -27.12
C SER A 608 0.88 11.51 -26.82
N LYS A 609 0.81 10.36 -27.50
CA LYS A 609 -0.21 9.32 -27.28
C LYS A 609 0.24 8.22 -26.33
N HIS A 610 1.47 8.27 -25.82
CA HIS A 610 2.07 7.24 -24.97
C HIS A 610 1.97 5.83 -25.59
N ALA A 611 2.14 5.74 -26.91
CA ALA A 611 1.91 4.51 -27.63
C ALA A 611 2.96 4.24 -28.72
N ILE A 612 3.27 2.96 -28.89
CA ILE A 612 3.92 2.43 -30.08
C ILE A 612 2.89 1.59 -30.81
N THR A 613 2.53 1.98 -32.02
CA THR A 613 1.47 1.31 -32.78
C THR A 613 2.02 0.70 -34.06
N ALA A 614 1.65 -0.56 -34.34
CA ALA A 614 1.88 -1.14 -35.64
C ALA A 614 0.98 -0.44 -36.66
N VAL A 615 1.58 0.08 -37.73
CA VAL A 615 0.91 0.81 -38.81
C VAL A 615 1.13 0.13 -40.15
N SER A 616 0.29 0.44 -41.14
CA SER A 616 0.47 -0.09 -42.49
C SER A 616 1.84 0.30 -43.05
N ASN A 617 2.54 -0.65 -43.66
CA ASN A 617 3.81 -0.40 -44.36
C ASN A 617 3.68 0.67 -45.46
N SER A 618 2.46 0.91 -45.96
CA SER A 618 2.18 1.96 -46.95
C SER A 618 2.47 3.38 -46.45
N VAL A 619 2.52 3.60 -45.12
CA VAL A 619 2.87 4.91 -44.54
C VAL A 619 4.27 5.38 -44.95
N LEU A 620 5.16 4.44 -45.29
CA LEU A 620 6.53 4.71 -45.74
C LEU A 620 6.70 4.66 -47.25
N THR A 621 5.62 4.48 -48.02
CA THR A 621 5.68 4.40 -49.49
C THR A 621 4.71 5.35 -50.19
N HIS A 622 3.65 5.81 -49.51
CA HIS A 622 2.67 6.72 -50.08
C HIS A 622 3.00 8.17 -49.69
N GLU A 623 3.63 8.92 -50.57
CA GLU A 623 3.89 10.35 -50.37
C GLU A 623 2.57 11.13 -50.34
N ARG A 624 2.38 12.00 -49.34
CA ARG A 624 1.19 12.86 -49.28
C ARG A 624 1.27 13.91 -50.37
N GLU A 625 0.14 14.19 -51.02
CA GLU A 625 0.06 15.23 -52.03
C GLU A 625 0.48 16.60 -51.46
N ARG A 626 1.11 17.41 -52.32
CA ARG A 626 1.53 18.77 -51.98
C ARG A 626 0.31 19.64 -51.66
N GLU A 627 0.32 20.29 -50.50
CA GLU A 627 -0.72 21.25 -50.12
C GLU A 627 -0.19 22.69 -50.26
N ALA A 628 -0.59 23.40 -51.31
CA ALA A 628 -0.14 24.75 -51.61
C ALA A 628 1.41 24.89 -51.65
N ASN A 629 2.04 25.52 -50.67
CA ASN A 629 3.49 25.63 -50.56
C ASN A 629 4.09 24.64 -49.54
N ARG A 630 3.35 23.63 -49.07
CA ARG A 630 3.83 22.61 -48.13
C ARG A 630 4.12 21.29 -48.82
N VAL A 631 5.21 20.64 -48.42
CA VAL A 631 5.60 19.29 -48.88
C VAL A 631 5.85 18.38 -47.68
N TYR A 632 5.56 17.08 -47.87
CA TYR A 632 5.51 16.06 -46.81
C TYR A 632 6.40 14.85 -47.16
N PRO A 633 7.74 15.02 -47.22
CA PRO A 633 8.65 13.94 -47.62
C PRO A 633 8.70 12.80 -46.59
N ILE A 634 8.95 11.58 -47.06
CA ILE A 634 9.33 10.44 -46.24
C ILE A 634 10.86 10.36 -46.23
N GLU A 635 11.48 10.69 -45.11
CA GLU A 635 12.94 10.79 -45.02
C GLU A 635 13.51 9.68 -44.14
N LYS A 636 14.55 8.99 -44.63
CA LYS A 636 15.29 8.02 -43.81
C LYS A 636 16.08 8.76 -42.73
N PHE A 637 15.83 8.42 -41.47
CA PHE A 637 16.49 9.01 -40.32
C PHE A 637 17.75 8.22 -39.93
N THR A 638 18.84 8.94 -39.68
CA THR A 638 20.09 8.32 -39.24
C THR A 638 20.09 8.15 -37.72
N PRO A 639 20.17 6.91 -37.20
CA PRO A 639 20.12 6.67 -35.76
C PRO A 639 21.38 7.16 -35.02
N VAL A 640 21.44 6.93 -33.70
CA VAL A 640 22.65 7.24 -32.90
C VAL A 640 23.87 6.47 -33.42
N ALA A 641 25.05 7.10 -33.36
CA ALA A 641 26.30 6.49 -33.81
C ALA A 641 26.66 5.27 -32.95
N ASN A 642 27.30 4.27 -33.56
CA ASN A 642 27.76 3.02 -32.92
C ASN A 642 26.65 2.03 -32.48
N ALA A 643 25.38 2.29 -32.78
CA ALA A 643 24.31 1.30 -32.60
C ALA A 643 24.18 0.40 -33.83
N ASP A 644 24.25 -0.91 -33.64
CA ASP A 644 24.02 -1.89 -34.70
C ASP A 644 22.54 -2.31 -34.77
N PHE A 645 21.85 -1.77 -35.78
CA PHE A 645 20.47 -2.12 -36.12
C PHE A 645 20.36 -3.10 -37.29
N SER A 646 21.48 -3.63 -37.77
CA SER A 646 21.46 -4.82 -38.63
C SER A 646 20.94 -6.03 -37.83
N GLN A 647 20.39 -7.03 -38.51
CA GLN A 647 19.79 -8.20 -37.88
C GLN A 647 20.79 -8.89 -36.94
N ASN A 648 20.35 -9.26 -35.73
CA ASN A 648 21.18 -10.07 -34.82
C ASN A 648 20.86 -11.56 -35.04
N THR A 649 21.57 -12.21 -35.98
CA THR A 649 21.36 -13.60 -36.40
C THR A 649 21.77 -14.67 -35.36
N LYS A 650 22.08 -14.30 -34.11
CA LYS A 650 22.49 -15.23 -33.05
C LYS A 650 21.35 -15.76 -32.17
N ALA A 651 20.10 -15.32 -32.37
CA ALA A 651 18.96 -15.83 -31.63
C ALA A 651 18.52 -17.20 -32.18
N GLY A 652 18.40 -18.21 -31.31
CA GLY A 652 17.89 -19.54 -31.69
C GLY A 652 16.44 -19.51 -32.19
N SER A 653 15.98 -20.63 -32.77
CA SER A 653 14.58 -20.85 -33.12
C SER A 653 13.95 -21.84 -32.14
N PRO A 654 12.87 -21.49 -31.42
CA PRO A 654 12.13 -20.22 -31.48
C PRO A 654 12.88 -19.05 -30.82
N LEU A 655 12.56 -17.81 -31.25
CA LEU A 655 13.16 -16.60 -30.69
C LEU A 655 12.91 -16.51 -29.17
N PRO A 656 13.94 -16.15 -28.38
CA PRO A 656 13.78 -16.01 -26.93
C PRO A 656 12.88 -14.82 -26.58
N THR A 657 12.38 -14.81 -25.35
CA THR A 657 11.64 -13.67 -24.80
C THR A 657 12.64 -12.56 -24.43
N PRO A 658 12.56 -11.38 -25.05
CA PRO A 658 13.50 -10.30 -24.79
C PRO A 658 13.22 -9.61 -23.46
N SER A 659 14.30 -9.24 -22.76
CA SER A 659 14.25 -8.32 -21.61
C SER A 659 14.38 -6.87 -22.10
N ASN A 660 13.34 -6.37 -22.78
CA ASN A 660 13.42 -5.11 -23.53
C ASN A 660 13.75 -3.91 -22.64
N PHE A 661 13.19 -3.80 -21.43
CA PHE A 661 13.40 -2.63 -20.58
C PHE A 661 14.88 -2.39 -20.24
N THR A 662 15.68 -3.45 -20.12
CA THR A 662 17.12 -3.36 -19.82
C THR A 662 18.02 -3.66 -21.03
N SER A 663 17.44 -3.92 -22.20
CA SER A 663 18.21 -4.25 -23.40
C SER A 663 18.97 -3.03 -23.93
N THR A 664 20.24 -3.25 -24.30
CA THR A 664 21.09 -2.28 -25.01
C THR A 664 20.47 -1.85 -26.34
N ARG A 665 19.79 -2.77 -27.05
CA ARG A 665 19.15 -2.44 -28.34
C ARG A 665 17.94 -1.54 -28.13
N THR A 666 17.15 -1.82 -27.10
CA THR A 666 16.02 -0.96 -26.70
C THR A 666 16.49 0.41 -26.22
N GLN A 667 17.62 0.49 -25.48
CA GLN A 667 18.26 1.77 -25.15
C GLN A 667 18.66 2.55 -26.41
N ALA A 668 19.26 1.89 -27.41
CA ALA A 668 19.64 2.54 -28.65
C ALA A 668 18.43 3.05 -29.48
N ILE A 669 17.29 2.35 -29.44
CA ILE A 669 16.03 2.84 -30.03
C ILE A 669 15.57 4.11 -29.30
N ALA A 670 15.59 4.09 -27.96
CA ALA A 670 15.21 5.24 -27.14
C ALA A 670 16.11 6.45 -27.39
N ASP A 671 17.43 6.26 -27.45
CA ASP A 671 18.39 7.33 -27.74
C ASP A 671 18.20 7.87 -29.17
N THR A 672 17.85 7.00 -30.12
CA THR A 672 17.51 7.39 -31.50
C THR A 672 16.24 8.24 -31.55
N PHE A 673 15.21 7.89 -30.76
CA PHE A 673 14.00 8.69 -30.61
C PHE A 673 14.31 10.06 -30.00
N VAL A 674 15.08 10.10 -28.91
CA VAL A 674 15.52 11.36 -28.28
C VAL A 674 16.31 12.24 -29.24
N LYS A 675 17.19 11.65 -30.06
CA LYS A 675 17.92 12.35 -31.13
C LYS A 675 16.98 12.94 -32.17
N HIS A 676 15.93 12.21 -32.56
CA HIS A 676 14.94 12.65 -33.54
C HIS A 676 14.17 13.89 -33.08
N LEU A 677 13.86 14.00 -31.78
CA LEU A 677 13.14 15.15 -31.21
C LEU A 677 13.95 16.47 -31.26
N GLN A 678 15.28 16.42 -31.39
CA GLN A 678 16.14 17.61 -31.48
C GLN A 678 15.91 18.67 -30.37
N ILE A 679 15.69 18.19 -29.14
CA ILE A 679 15.33 18.99 -27.96
C ILE A 679 16.41 20.04 -27.59
N ASP A 680 17.65 19.84 -28.04
CA ASP A 680 18.80 20.75 -27.87
C ASP A 680 19.19 21.50 -29.14
N SER A 681 18.31 21.58 -30.14
CA SER A 681 18.59 22.35 -31.35
C SER A 681 18.83 23.82 -31.03
N ARG A 682 19.63 24.49 -31.88
CA ARG A 682 19.95 25.92 -31.70
C ARG A 682 18.70 26.79 -31.64
N ASP A 683 17.67 26.44 -32.39
CA ASP A 683 16.41 27.18 -32.43
C ASP A 683 15.62 27.01 -31.12
N VAL A 684 15.57 25.80 -30.56
CA VAL A 684 14.99 25.54 -29.23
C VAL A 684 15.76 26.30 -28.14
N ILE A 685 17.09 26.29 -28.18
CA ILE A 685 17.93 27.03 -27.22
C ILE A 685 17.77 28.56 -27.39
N LYS A 686 17.67 29.06 -28.63
CA LYS A 686 17.42 30.48 -28.93
C LYS A 686 16.07 30.93 -28.37
N GLN A 687 15.03 30.11 -28.54
CA GLN A 687 13.70 30.38 -28.02
C GLN A 687 13.62 30.26 -26.48
N ALA A 688 14.28 29.27 -25.88
CA ALA A 688 14.31 29.07 -24.42
C ALA A 688 14.96 30.25 -23.67
N LYS A 689 15.90 30.97 -24.29
CA LYS A 689 16.51 32.18 -23.72
C LYS A 689 15.48 33.30 -23.48
N GLY A 690 14.31 33.24 -24.11
CA GLY A 690 13.31 34.31 -24.09
C GLY A 690 13.79 35.54 -24.85
N ALA A 691 12.88 36.36 -25.36
CA ALA A 691 13.28 37.56 -26.10
C ALA A 691 13.45 38.77 -25.15
N THR A 692 14.68 39.27 -25.01
CA THR A 692 14.92 40.62 -24.46
C THR A 692 14.48 41.68 -25.47
N SER A 693 14.35 42.95 -25.04
CA SER A 693 14.14 44.07 -25.97
C SER A 693 15.23 44.16 -27.06
N PHE A 694 16.45 43.71 -26.76
CA PHE A 694 17.56 43.54 -27.72
C PHE A 694 17.37 42.34 -28.67
N ASP A 695 16.82 41.22 -28.17
CA ASP A 695 16.52 40.04 -28.99
C ASP A 695 15.28 40.24 -29.90
N ASN A 696 14.30 41.05 -29.46
CA ASN A 696 13.10 41.41 -30.23
C ASN A 696 13.41 42.33 -31.43
N GLN A 697 14.56 43.01 -31.45
CA GLN A 697 15.05 43.72 -32.63
C GLN A 697 15.64 42.76 -33.70
N MET A 698 15.62 41.44 -33.47
CA MET A 698 16.29 40.43 -34.32
C MET A 698 15.42 39.23 -34.78
N ASP A 699 14.07 39.28 -34.70
CA ASP A 699 13.08 38.24 -35.15
C ASP A 699 13.27 36.81 -34.55
N ALA A 700 12.26 36.01 -34.17
CA ALA A 700 10.81 36.07 -34.16
C ALA A 700 10.27 35.16 -33.02
N GLU A 701 8.97 35.29 -32.74
CA GLU A 701 8.20 34.87 -31.57
C GLU A 701 8.03 33.35 -31.30
N TRP A 702 7.82 33.07 -30.01
CA TRP A 702 6.97 32.04 -29.36
C TRP A 702 6.58 30.77 -30.14
N ASN A 703 7.11 29.61 -29.70
CA ASN A 703 6.44 28.28 -29.85
C ASN A 703 6.94 27.16 -28.91
N LEU A 704 7.89 27.43 -27.99
CA LEU A 704 8.50 26.37 -27.18
C LEU A 704 7.61 25.86 -26.03
N THR A 705 6.74 26.72 -25.49
CA THR A 705 5.85 26.35 -24.38
C THR A 705 4.88 25.24 -24.81
N ASN A 706 4.31 25.29 -26.01
CA ASN A 706 3.40 24.25 -26.50
C ASN A 706 4.14 22.96 -26.88
N PHE A 707 5.29 23.05 -27.55
CA PHE A 707 6.10 21.89 -27.92
C PHE A 707 6.48 21.02 -26.70
N PHE A 708 7.00 21.63 -25.63
CA PHE A 708 7.30 20.86 -24.42
C PHE A 708 6.06 20.43 -23.66
N LEU A 709 4.99 21.24 -23.61
CA LEU A 709 3.72 20.90 -22.93
C LEU A 709 2.99 19.73 -23.60
N ASP A 710 3.10 19.58 -24.92
CA ASP A 710 2.48 18.49 -25.67
C ASP A 710 3.29 17.17 -25.58
N LEU A 711 4.57 17.25 -25.20
CA LEU A 711 5.46 16.11 -24.96
C LEU A 711 5.49 15.62 -23.49
N ILE A 712 4.70 16.22 -22.57
CA ILE A 712 4.69 15.85 -21.14
C ILE A 712 3.71 14.68 -20.88
N PRO A 713 4.19 13.47 -20.56
CA PRO A 713 3.40 12.47 -19.88
C PRO A 713 2.75 13.00 -18.60
N PHE A 714 1.59 12.45 -18.24
CA PHE A 714 0.71 12.88 -17.14
C PHE A 714 -0.06 14.18 -17.34
N ARG A 715 -0.08 14.79 -18.53
CA ARG A 715 -0.83 16.05 -18.75
C ARG A 715 -2.31 15.93 -18.36
N SER A 716 -2.96 14.81 -18.67
CA SER A 716 -4.36 14.57 -18.31
C SER A 716 -4.54 14.43 -16.78
N ALA A 717 -3.65 13.69 -16.12
CA ALA A 717 -3.64 13.58 -14.66
C ALA A 717 -3.46 14.95 -13.99
N ILE A 718 -2.47 15.73 -14.43
CA ILE A 718 -2.19 17.08 -13.92
C ILE A 718 -3.40 18.00 -14.14
N ARG A 719 -4.03 17.94 -15.32
CA ARG A 719 -5.23 18.74 -15.63
C ARG A 719 -6.41 18.37 -14.74
N ASN A 720 -6.70 17.08 -14.60
CA ASN A 720 -7.77 16.61 -13.74
C ASN A 720 -7.52 16.97 -12.25
N PHE A 721 -6.26 16.93 -11.78
CA PHE A 721 -5.91 17.43 -10.45
C PHE A 721 -6.06 18.96 -10.31
N GLN A 722 -5.73 19.73 -11.35
CA GLN A 722 -5.89 21.19 -11.38
C GLN A 722 -7.36 21.62 -11.44
N GLU A 723 -8.19 20.86 -12.15
CA GLU A 723 -9.64 21.09 -12.30
C GLU A 723 -10.45 20.55 -11.10
N GLY A 724 -9.81 19.88 -10.14
CA GLY A 724 -10.45 19.33 -8.93
C GLY A 724 -11.07 17.95 -9.10
N HIS A 725 -10.92 17.33 -10.27
CA HIS A 725 -11.31 15.94 -10.56
C HIS A 725 -10.25 14.96 -10.01
N TYR A 726 -10.08 14.88 -8.70
CA TYR A 726 -9.01 14.10 -8.08
C TYR A 726 -9.11 12.59 -8.33
N ALA A 727 -10.33 12.05 -8.53
CA ALA A 727 -10.52 10.65 -8.87
C ALA A 727 -10.02 10.36 -10.30
N ASP A 728 -10.47 11.16 -11.27
CA ASP A 728 -10.05 11.03 -12.67
C ASP A 728 -8.56 11.34 -12.84
N GLY A 729 -8.02 12.31 -12.09
CA GLY A 729 -6.59 12.64 -12.09
C GLY A 729 -5.72 11.52 -11.56
N ALA A 730 -6.19 10.79 -10.54
CA ALA A 730 -5.47 9.66 -9.98
C ALA A 730 -5.60 8.39 -10.84
N ILE A 731 -6.73 8.21 -11.53
CA ILE A 731 -6.90 7.18 -12.56
C ILE A 731 -5.96 7.47 -13.74
N ASP A 732 -5.98 8.68 -14.29
CA ASP A 732 -5.09 9.08 -15.39
C ASP A 732 -3.62 8.90 -15.02
N LEU A 733 -3.26 9.15 -13.76
CA LEU A 733 -1.91 8.94 -13.22
C LEU A 733 -1.52 7.46 -13.18
N PHE A 734 -2.46 6.56 -12.86
CA PHE A 734 -2.26 5.11 -12.92
C PHE A 734 -2.19 4.61 -14.37
N MET A 735 -2.99 5.18 -15.27
CA MET A 735 -3.10 4.78 -16.67
C MET A 735 -1.98 5.33 -17.57
N ASP A 736 -1.16 6.26 -17.07
CA ASP A 736 -0.12 6.91 -17.87
C ASP A 736 1.08 6.00 -18.19
N VAL A 737 1.98 6.49 -19.05
CA VAL A 737 3.20 5.83 -19.58
C VAL A 737 4.17 5.29 -18.52
N PHE A 738 3.91 5.52 -17.23
CA PHE A 738 4.76 5.09 -16.14
C PHE A 738 4.01 4.37 -15.01
N SER A 739 2.74 3.98 -15.18
CA SER A 739 1.81 3.10 -14.40
C SER A 739 2.18 2.54 -12.99
N PHE A 740 3.04 3.21 -12.22
CA PHE A 740 3.57 2.77 -10.93
C PHE A 740 3.10 3.67 -9.78
N VAL A 741 2.22 4.64 -10.02
CA VAL A 741 1.69 5.50 -8.96
C VAL A 741 0.37 4.92 -8.43
N THR A 742 0.20 4.82 -7.10
CA THR A 742 -1.08 4.42 -6.51
C THR A 742 -1.99 5.63 -6.32
N ALA A 743 -3.21 5.51 -6.83
CA ALA A 743 -4.31 6.38 -6.51
C ALA A 743 -5.00 5.86 -5.24
N GLY A 744 -4.64 6.37 -4.06
CA GLY A 744 -5.60 6.33 -2.97
C GLY A 744 -6.58 7.49 -3.17
N ALA A 745 -7.88 7.27 -3.01
CA ALA A 745 -8.90 8.31 -3.07
C ALA A 745 -8.95 9.15 -1.77
N GLY A 746 -8.32 10.34 -1.77
CA GLY A 746 -8.13 11.12 -0.53
C GLY A 746 -7.27 12.38 -0.61
N ALA A 747 -6.90 12.85 -1.81
CA ALA A 747 -6.20 14.12 -1.98
C ALA A 747 -7.11 15.36 -1.87
N ALA A 748 -8.42 15.20 -1.59
CA ALA A 748 -9.41 16.27 -1.77
C ALA A 748 -9.90 16.97 -0.48
N ALA A 749 -9.14 16.99 0.62
CA ALA A 749 -9.61 17.58 1.90
C ALA A 749 -8.93 18.90 2.33
N LYS A 750 -7.95 19.44 1.58
CA LYS A 750 -7.16 20.62 2.03
C LYS A 750 -7.09 21.80 1.04
N ALA A 751 -8.06 21.96 0.13
CA ALA A 751 -8.06 23.09 -0.81
C ALA A 751 -9.07 24.22 -0.52
N THR A 752 -9.92 24.11 0.52
CA THR A 752 -11.02 25.09 0.74
C THR A 752 -10.84 26.03 1.94
N LYS A 753 -9.67 26.06 2.61
CA LYS A 753 -9.45 26.94 3.79
C LYS A 753 -8.28 27.92 3.68
N VAL A 754 -8.16 28.64 2.56
CA VAL A 754 -7.36 29.88 2.53
C VAL A 754 -8.13 30.99 1.81
N GLY A 755 -9.19 31.46 2.48
CA GLY A 755 -9.83 32.74 2.19
C GLY A 755 -9.43 33.77 3.25
N SER A 756 -8.65 34.77 2.85
CA SER A 756 -8.37 36.04 3.55
C SER A 756 -7.46 36.03 4.79
N LYS A 757 -6.16 36.31 4.60
CA LYS A 757 -5.45 37.46 5.19
C LYS A 757 -3.95 37.50 4.80
N ALA A 758 -3.55 38.68 4.32
CA ALA A 758 -2.20 39.25 4.18
C ALA A 758 -1.28 38.77 3.04
N ILE A 759 -1.17 39.66 2.05
CA ILE A 759 -0.25 39.67 0.91
C ILE A 759 1.03 40.42 1.31
N SER A 760 2.21 39.78 1.24
CA SER A 760 3.46 40.40 0.73
C SER A 760 4.64 39.41 0.64
N LEU A 761 4.90 38.91 -0.58
CA LEU A 761 6.20 38.77 -1.26
C LEU A 761 7.45 38.32 -0.48
N THR A 762 7.79 37.02 -0.54
CA THR A 762 9.02 36.53 -1.21
C THR A 762 8.85 35.06 -1.62
N LYS A 763 8.44 34.83 -2.87
CA LYS A 763 8.49 33.51 -3.52
C LYS A 763 9.90 33.29 -4.05
N LYS A 764 10.66 32.38 -3.45
CA LYS A 764 11.70 31.60 -4.13
C LYS A 764 11.65 30.17 -3.62
N ALA A 765 11.44 29.25 -4.57
CA ALA A 765 11.31 27.81 -4.45
C ALA A 765 9.98 27.26 -3.89
N LEU A 766 8.85 27.78 -4.39
CA LEU A 766 7.61 27.01 -4.49
C LEU A 766 7.30 26.85 -5.98
N GLN A 767 6.94 25.62 -6.41
CA GLN A 767 6.92 25.03 -7.77
C GLN A 767 8.19 24.20 -8.00
N VAL A 768 8.19 22.86 -8.05
CA VAL A 768 7.20 21.89 -8.54
C VAL A 768 6.42 21.23 -7.40
N SER A 769 5.10 21.32 -7.47
CA SER A 769 4.18 20.57 -6.63
C SER A 769 4.41 19.07 -6.76
N LYS A 770 4.65 18.41 -5.63
CA LYS A 770 4.64 16.96 -5.41
C LYS A 770 3.29 16.33 -5.81
N ILE A 771 2.98 16.27 -7.10
CA ILE A 771 1.85 15.54 -7.69
C ILE A 771 2.34 14.20 -8.30
N VAL A 772 3.54 13.76 -7.93
CA VAL A 772 3.98 12.38 -8.16
C VAL A 772 4.15 11.76 -6.78
N GLY A 773 3.05 11.22 -6.25
CA GLY A 773 3.07 10.38 -5.06
C GLY A 773 3.87 9.12 -5.38
N THR A 774 5.11 9.05 -4.92
CA THR A 774 6.00 7.92 -5.17
C THR A 774 5.61 6.74 -4.28
N THR A 775 4.55 6.04 -4.65
CA THR A 775 4.20 4.73 -4.08
C THR A 775 4.55 3.66 -5.10
N VAL A 776 5.85 3.35 -5.21
CA VAL A 776 6.21 1.96 -5.52
C VAL A 776 5.53 1.14 -4.44
N ILE A 777 4.75 0.11 -4.82
CA ILE A 777 4.10 -0.82 -3.89
C ILE A 777 5.13 -1.14 -2.81
N SER A 778 4.89 -0.64 -1.59
CA SER A 778 5.85 -0.70 -0.48
C SER A 778 6.18 -2.15 -0.10
N GLU A 779 5.29 -3.07 -0.48
CA GLU A 779 5.39 -4.51 -0.31
C GLU A 779 6.41 -5.18 -1.25
N PHE A 780 6.88 -4.47 -2.29
CA PHE A 780 7.89 -4.99 -3.21
C PHE A 780 9.25 -4.29 -3.13
N ASN A 781 9.39 -3.07 -2.60
CA ASN A 781 10.65 -2.31 -2.62
C ASN A 781 11.51 -2.44 -1.32
N PRO A 782 12.80 -2.83 -1.39
CA PRO A 782 13.73 -3.01 -0.25
C PRO A 782 14.23 -1.72 0.47
N LEU A 783 13.59 -0.57 0.26
CA LEU A 783 13.84 0.70 0.95
C LEU A 783 12.48 1.27 1.42
N SER A 784 11.90 0.74 2.48
CA SER A 784 10.55 1.13 2.92
C SER A 784 10.56 2.33 3.85
N GLY A 785 9.84 3.38 3.46
CA GLY A 785 9.65 4.59 4.26
C GLY A 785 8.70 5.64 3.67
N VAL A 786 7.78 5.30 2.76
CA VAL A 786 6.73 6.23 2.32
C VAL A 786 5.46 5.45 1.99
N GLY A 787 4.39 5.73 2.73
CA GLY A 787 3.08 5.12 2.53
C GLY A 787 2.07 5.59 3.57
N ASP A 788 2.03 6.90 3.83
CA ASP A 788 1.00 7.46 4.69
C ASP A 788 0.58 8.84 4.18
N LEU A 789 -0.43 8.83 3.32
CA LEU A 789 -1.16 10.04 2.98
C LEU A 789 -2.56 9.70 2.50
N LEU A 790 -3.33 8.82 3.15
CA LEU A 790 -4.66 8.53 2.59
C LEU A 790 -5.73 7.83 3.41
N LEU A 791 -5.94 8.16 4.69
CA LEU A 791 -7.03 7.54 5.47
C LEU A 791 -7.85 8.50 6.36
N GLY A 792 -7.86 9.79 6.02
CA GLY A 792 -8.51 10.83 6.84
C GLY A 792 -10.01 11.09 6.63
N GLY A 793 -10.66 10.53 5.59
CA GLY A 793 -12.04 10.94 5.23
C GLY A 793 -13.13 9.85 5.34
N THR A 794 -12.78 8.57 5.21
CA THR A 794 -13.76 7.49 4.96
C THR A 794 -13.99 6.56 6.17
N ARG A 795 -13.15 6.65 7.21
CA ARG A 795 -13.22 5.78 8.41
C ARG A 795 -14.47 5.98 9.28
N LEU A 796 -15.28 7.01 9.05
CA LEU A 796 -16.50 7.27 9.84
C LEU A 796 -17.74 6.56 9.28
N ALA A 797 -17.77 6.21 8.00
CA ALA A 797 -18.89 5.53 7.36
C ALA A 797 -18.81 4.00 7.49
N SER A 798 -17.63 3.43 7.19
CA SER A 798 -17.41 1.98 7.26
C SER A 798 -17.49 1.47 8.69
N LYS A 799 -17.03 2.23 9.68
CA LYS A 799 -17.17 1.84 11.11
C LYS A 799 -18.63 1.62 11.54
N GLY A 800 -19.63 2.18 10.86
CA GLY A 800 -21.05 1.91 11.17
C GLY A 800 -21.54 0.57 10.62
N ILE A 801 -21.15 0.22 9.39
CA ILE A 801 -21.66 -0.97 8.68
C ILE A 801 -20.73 -2.18 8.84
N THR A 802 -19.43 -1.97 8.95
CA THR A 802 -18.52 -2.98 9.49
C THR A 802 -18.85 -3.25 10.96
N LYS A 803 -19.29 -2.26 11.77
CA LYS A 803 -19.89 -2.57 13.09
C LYS A 803 -21.22 -3.29 12.98
N ALA A 804 -22.04 -3.10 11.95
CA ALA A 804 -23.25 -3.89 11.76
C ALA A 804 -22.93 -5.34 11.34
N LYS A 805 -21.95 -5.57 10.46
CA LYS A 805 -21.43 -6.91 10.13
C LYS A 805 -20.67 -7.57 11.30
N ILE A 806 -19.92 -6.80 12.09
CA ILE A 806 -19.23 -7.25 13.31
C ILE A 806 -20.23 -7.45 14.47
N ALA A 807 -21.27 -6.64 14.58
CA ALA A 807 -22.37 -6.82 15.54
C ALA A 807 -23.27 -8.00 15.15
N ALA A 808 -23.44 -8.28 13.85
CA ALA A 808 -23.98 -9.54 13.39
C ALA A 808 -23.05 -10.72 13.75
N GLY A 809 -21.73 -10.50 13.88
CA GLY A 809 -20.77 -11.44 14.46
C GLY A 809 -20.91 -11.64 15.98
N LEU A 810 -21.67 -10.80 16.68
CA LEU A 810 -22.05 -10.98 18.10
C LEU A 810 -23.41 -11.68 18.26
N THR A 811 -24.16 -11.88 17.17
CA THR A 811 -25.28 -12.83 17.17
C THR A 811 -24.78 -14.24 16.92
N PRO A 812 -25.10 -15.22 17.79
CA PRO A 812 -24.73 -16.62 17.58
C PRO A 812 -25.26 -17.12 16.23
N PRO A 813 -24.52 -18.01 15.53
CA PRO A 813 -24.97 -18.50 14.24
C PRO A 813 -26.32 -19.23 14.38
N PRO A 814 -27.21 -19.15 13.37
CA PRO A 814 -28.54 -19.78 13.43
C PRO A 814 -28.48 -21.32 13.48
N TYR A 815 -27.28 -21.89 13.39
CA TYR A 815 -27.02 -23.34 13.38
C TYR A 815 -26.49 -23.89 14.70
N GLY A 816 -26.39 -23.09 15.78
CA GLY A 816 -25.94 -23.54 17.11
C GLY A 816 -24.46 -23.26 17.41
N ASP A 817 -23.90 -23.88 18.46
CA ASP A 817 -22.53 -23.61 18.91
C ASP A 817 -21.48 -24.10 17.91
N VAL A 818 -20.57 -23.19 17.52
CA VAL A 818 -19.41 -23.52 16.68
C VAL A 818 -18.31 -24.09 17.56
N THR A 819 -17.92 -25.33 17.31
CA THR A 819 -16.80 -25.98 18.01
C THR A 819 -15.57 -26.02 17.11
N TRP A 820 -14.41 -25.70 17.68
CA TRP A 820 -13.12 -25.81 17.01
C TRP A 820 -12.47 -27.16 17.32
N GLY A 821 -11.76 -27.69 16.34
CA GLY A 821 -11.13 -28.98 16.47
C GLY A 821 -10.26 -29.33 15.28
N THR A 822 -9.73 -30.53 15.31
CA THR A 822 -8.86 -31.05 14.25
C THR A 822 -9.60 -32.10 13.44
N LEU A 823 -9.49 -32.00 12.11
CA LEU A 823 -9.98 -32.96 11.15
C LEU A 823 -8.81 -33.62 10.44
N LYS A 824 -8.83 -34.95 10.33
CA LYS A 824 -7.84 -35.67 9.51
C LYS A 824 -8.32 -35.73 8.07
N VAL A 825 -7.58 -35.13 7.14
CA VAL A 825 -7.84 -35.16 5.70
C VAL A 825 -6.64 -35.79 5.01
N GLY A 826 -6.76 -37.07 4.64
CA GLY A 826 -5.62 -37.86 4.15
C GLY A 826 -4.57 -38.09 5.24
N GLU A 827 -3.30 -37.76 4.95
CA GLU A 827 -2.20 -37.81 5.93
C GLU A 827 -2.07 -36.52 6.76
N GLN A 828 -2.80 -35.46 6.41
CA GLN A 828 -2.71 -34.15 7.05
C GLN A 828 -3.78 -33.97 8.11
N THR A 829 -3.43 -33.28 9.20
CA THR A 829 -4.39 -32.83 10.22
C THR A 829 -4.64 -31.35 9.99
N LEU A 830 -5.89 -30.98 9.73
CA LEU A 830 -6.32 -29.61 9.47
C LEU A 830 -7.14 -29.11 10.67
N GLU A 831 -6.80 -27.94 11.21
CA GLU A 831 -7.67 -27.25 12.16
C GLU A 831 -8.85 -26.63 11.39
N THR A 832 -10.07 -26.88 11.87
CA THR A 832 -11.29 -26.32 11.25
C THR A 832 -12.39 -26.12 12.28
N SER A 833 -13.33 -25.25 11.96
CA SER A 833 -14.57 -25.07 12.72
C SER A 833 -15.63 -26.05 12.25
N SER A 834 -16.44 -26.54 13.20
CA SER A 834 -17.60 -27.38 12.92
C SER A 834 -18.83 -26.89 13.66
N VAL A 835 -20.01 -27.22 13.14
CA VAL A 835 -21.29 -26.99 13.80
C VAL A 835 -22.14 -28.26 13.76
N ILE A 836 -23.04 -28.42 14.73
CA ILE A 836 -23.99 -29.53 14.75
C ILE A 836 -25.31 -29.06 14.15
N HIS A 837 -25.75 -29.69 13.06
CA HIS A 837 -27.02 -29.42 12.41
C HIS A 837 -27.76 -30.75 12.18
N ASN A 838 -29.04 -30.84 12.53
CA ASN A 838 -29.86 -32.06 12.43
C ASN A 838 -29.19 -33.32 13.05
N GLY A 839 -28.52 -33.15 14.19
CA GLY A 839 -27.86 -34.24 14.92
C GLY A 839 -26.55 -34.75 14.32
N GLN A 840 -26.07 -34.13 13.23
CA GLN A 840 -24.80 -34.47 12.57
C GLN A 840 -23.84 -33.28 12.61
N ARG A 841 -22.54 -33.55 12.59
CA ARG A 841 -21.48 -32.54 12.66
C ARG A 841 -20.98 -32.20 11.26
N TYR A 842 -21.01 -30.94 10.88
CA TYR A 842 -20.58 -30.44 9.58
C TYR A 842 -19.45 -29.42 9.72
N ALA A 843 -18.64 -29.25 8.67
CA ALA A 843 -17.69 -28.15 8.62
C ALA A 843 -18.44 -26.81 8.61
N TYR A 844 -17.84 -25.78 9.18
CA TYR A 844 -18.41 -24.44 9.27
C TYR A 844 -17.46 -23.43 8.65
N ASP A 845 -17.96 -22.64 7.70
CA ASP A 845 -17.19 -21.57 7.06
C ASP A 845 -17.37 -20.28 7.89
N PRO A 846 -16.29 -19.75 8.52
CA PRO A 846 -16.38 -18.54 9.33
C PRO A 846 -16.55 -17.26 8.50
N VAL A 847 -16.25 -17.27 7.20
CA VAL A 847 -16.41 -16.12 6.30
C VAL A 847 -17.86 -15.99 5.86
N THR A 848 -18.43 -17.08 5.30
CA THR A 848 -19.84 -17.09 4.87
C THR A 848 -20.83 -17.37 6.00
N ARG A 849 -20.33 -17.79 7.16
CA ARG A 849 -21.08 -18.14 8.38
C ARG A 849 -22.05 -19.32 8.22
N ARG A 850 -21.72 -20.28 7.36
CA ARG A 850 -22.61 -21.38 6.96
C ARG A 850 -21.97 -22.76 7.19
N PRO A 851 -22.75 -23.79 7.57
CA PRO A 851 -22.28 -25.17 7.49
C PRO A 851 -22.13 -25.59 6.03
N TYR A 852 -21.20 -26.49 5.74
CA TYR A 852 -20.98 -27.01 4.39
C TYR A 852 -20.48 -28.44 4.38
N GLY A 853 -20.58 -29.06 3.20
CA GLY A 853 -20.06 -30.41 2.95
C GLY A 853 -20.83 -31.55 3.59
N PRO A 854 -20.31 -32.78 3.46
CA PRO A 854 -20.87 -33.95 4.14
C PRO A 854 -20.53 -33.96 5.63
N PRO A 855 -21.17 -34.81 6.44
CA PRO A 855 -20.85 -34.98 7.85
C PRO A 855 -19.37 -35.29 8.05
N LEU A 856 -18.73 -34.55 8.97
CA LEU A 856 -17.33 -34.74 9.31
C LEU A 856 -17.13 -36.12 9.95
N LYS A 857 -16.19 -36.87 9.40
CA LYS A 857 -15.66 -38.11 9.99
C LYS A 857 -14.38 -37.77 10.76
N ASP A 858 -14.18 -38.38 11.92
CA ASP A 858 -12.94 -38.25 12.70
C ASP A 858 -12.58 -36.81 13.14
N PHE A 859 -13.58 -35.96 13.40
CA PHE A 859 -13.37 -34.64 14.00
C PHE A 859 -13.21 -34.73 15.52
N ASN A 860 -12.07 -34.27 16.04
CA ASN A 860 -11.79 -34.26 17.47
C ASN A 860 -11.94 -32.84 18.04
N VAL A 861 -12.83 -32.69 19.04
CA VAL A 861 -13.06 -31.44 19.77
C VAL A 861 -11.92 -31.18 20.75
N LEU A 862 -11.44 -29.95 20.84
CA LEU A 862 -10.49 -29.53 21.88
C LEU A 862 -11.25 -29.05 23.13
N GLU A 863 -11.30 -29.86 24.21
CA GLU A 863 -11.87 -29.48 25.52
C GLU A 863 -10.79 -28.98 26.50
N THR A 864 -10.93 -27.78 27.11
CA THR A 864 -10.19 -27.45 28.36
C THR A 864 -10.88 -26.35 29.20
N LEU A 865 -11.35 -26.73 30.42
CA LEU A 865 -11.54 -25.87 31.60
C LEU A 865 -11.25 -26.69 32.89
N SER A 866 -10.23 -26.28 33.68
CA SER A 866 -9.92 -26.58 35.12
C SER A 866 -8.72 -27.52 35.49
N PRO A 867 -7.86 -27.20 36.52
CA PRO A 867 -6.58 -27.89 36.83
C PRO A 867 -6.46 -28.55 38.24
N THR A 868 -5.50 -29.48 38.44
CA THR A 868 -4.87 -29.78 39.77
C THR A 868 -3.45 -30.36 39.62
N VAL A 869 -2.60 -30.13 40.64
CA VAL A 869 -1.11 -30.23 40.68
C VAL A 869 -0.63 -31.33 41.70
N PRO A 870 0.68 -31.50 42.07
CA PRO A 870 1.59 -32.58 41.65
C PRO A 870 2.16 -33.45 42.81
N LYS A 871 3.10 -34.38 42.53
CA LYS A 871 4.31 -34.61 43.36
C LYS A 871 5.42 -35.39 42.64
N THR A 872 6.65 -35.11 43.09
CA THR A 872 8.00 -35.32 42.56
C THR A 872 8.68 -36.62 43.04
N HIS A 873 9.73 -37.09 42.33
CA HIS A 873 11.09 -37.43 42.84
C HIS A 873 12.08 -37.79 41.69
N SER A 874 13.35 -37.40 41.81
CA SER A 874 14.50 -37.67 40.90
C SER A 874 15.47 -38.72 41.51
N PRO A 875 16.45 -39.34 40.79
CA PRO A 875 17.73 -38.68 40.42
C PRO A 875 18.51 -39.17 39.14
N ARG A 876 19.34 -38.25 38.60
CA ARG A 876 20.64 -38.32 37.83
C ARG A 876 21.11 -39.59 37.05
N GLN A 877 21.51 -39.43 35.76
CA GLN A 877 22.91 -39.35 35.23
C GLN A 877 22.98 -39.33 33.67
N SER A 878 24.19 -39.18 33.10
CA SER A 878 24.60 -38.47 31.87
C SER A 878 24.65 -39.21 30.51
N SER A 879 24.65 -38.40 29.44
CA SER A 879 25.46 -38.48 28.18
C SER A 879 24.75 -38.73 26.83
N SER A 880 24.97 -37.75 25.94
CA SER A 880 24.94 -37.65 24.47
C SER A 880 24.23 -38.66 23.54
N ARG A 881 23.49 -38.05 22.60
CA ARG A 881 23.05 -38.46 21.23
C ARG A 881 21.60 -38.97 21.05
N ARG A 882 20.89 -38.21 20.21
CA ARG A 882 19.67 -38.48 19.42
C ARG A 882 18.37 -38.76 20.19
N ARG A 883 17.27 -38.33 19.55
CA ARG A 883 15.84 -38.52 19.87
C ARG A 883 15.30 -37.57 20.94
N ARG A 884 14.30 -36.77 20.58
CA ARG A 884 13.30 -36.28 21.53
C ARG A 884 12.04 -37.14 21.38
N PRO A 885 11.81 -38.14 22.25
CA PRO A 885 10.48 -38.64 22.56
C PRO A 885 9.90 -37.87 23.77
N PRO A 886 8.61 -38.07 24.09
CA PRO A 886 7.69 -37.03 24.53
C PRO A 886 7.75 -36.80 26.05
N SER A 887 7.72 -35.53 26.47
CA SER A 887 7.41 -35.17 27.86
C SER A 887 5.90 -34.95 28.00
N ASN A 888 5.26 -35.86 28.73
CA ASN A 888 3.86 -35.84 29.11
C ASN A 888 3.61 -34.83 30.25
N THR A 889 2.49 -34.12 30.13
CA THR A 889 1.54 -33.74 31.21
C THR A 889 2.11 -33.20 32.52
N GLY A 890 2.36 -31.90 32.53
CA GLY A 890 2.04 -31.03 33.66
C GLY A 890 1.01 -30.01 33.17
N ALA A 891 -0.15 -29.92 33.82
CA ALA A 891 -1.29 -29.09 33.44
C ALA A 891 -0.86 -27.68 32.98
N ARG A 892 -0.96 -27.41 31.67
CA ARG A 892 -0.71 -26.06 31.15
C ARG A 892 -1.92 -25.20 31.55
N GLN A 893 -1.70 -24.29 32.49
CA GLN A 893 -2.66 -23.27 32.83
C GLN A 893 -3.12 -22.58 31.54
N VAL A 894 -4.44 -22.41 31.39
CA VAL A 894 -5.03 -21.61 30.31
C VAL A 894 -4.41 -20.22 30.40
N HIS A 895 -3.50 -19.90 29.48
CA HIS A 895 -2.94 -18.57 29.38
C HIS A 895 -4.01 -17.69 28.74
N VAL A 896 -4.76 -16.98 29.58
CA VAL A 896 -5.67 -15.93 29.14
C VAL A 896 -4.80 -14.87 28.50
N ARG A 897 -4.93 -14.74 27.18
CA ARG A 897 -4.09 -13.84 26.41
C ARG A 897 -4.33 -12.41 26.84
N LYS A 898 -3.24 -11.69 27.12
CA LYS A 898 -3.35 -10.26 27.45
C LYS A 898 -3.62 -9.45 26.19
N PRO A 899 -4.70 -8.65 26.15
CA PRO A 899 -4.93 -7.73 25.05
C PRO A 899 -3.96 -6.55 25.13
N LEU A 900 -3.74 -5.90 23.98
CA LEU A 900 -2.96 -4.66 23.94
C LEU A 900 -3.55 -3.61 24.90
N PRO A 901 -2.71 -2.88 25.65
CA PRO A 901 -3.17 -1.84 26.55
C PRO A 901 -3.88 -0.73 25.78
N LYS A 902 -4.87 -0.10 26.42
CA LYS A 902 -5.62 1.02 25.84
C LYS A 902 -4.80 2.33 25.81
N GLY A 903 -3.90 2.53 26.78
CA GLY A 903 -2.98 3.67 26.87
C GLY A 903 -1.69 3.45 26.09
N ASP A 904 -0.66 4.29 26.32
CA ASP A 904 0.66 4.13 25.69
C ASP A 904 1.21 2.72 25.94
N TYR A 905 1.70 2.08 24.89
CA TYR A 905 2.12 0.68 24.97
C TYR A 905 3.29 0.48 25.94
N VAL A 906 4.30 1.33 25.86
CA VAL A 906 5.55 1.18 26.62
C VAL A 906 5.31 1.55 28.08
N GLU A 907 4.60 2.65 28.33
CA GLU A 907 4.23 3.11 29.66
C GLU A 907 3.36 2.05 30.37
N SER A 908 2.34 1.54 29.70
CA SER A 908 1.40 0.56 30.28
C SER A 908 2.07 -0.75 30.67
N LEU A 909 3.14 -1.14 29.97
CA LEU A 909 3.93 -2.33 30.28
C LEU A 909 5.15 -2.04 31.14
N GLN A 910 5.43 -0.77 31.43
CA GLN A 910 6.65 -0.34 32.12
C GLN A 910 7.91 -0.90 31.44
N GLY A 911 7.90 -0.98 30.10
CA GLY A 911 8.97 -1.56 29.29
C GLY A 911 9.17 -3.08 29.43
N LYS A 912 8.23 -3.82 30.04
CA LYS A 912 8.31 -5.29 30.15
C LYS A 912 7.93 -5.99 28.86
N PHE A 913 8.58 -7.12 28.59
CA PHE A 913 8.24 -7.95 27.44
C PHE A 913 6.95 -8.74 27.69
N GLU A 914 5.93 -8.50 26.85
CA GLU A 914 4.68 -9.26 26.90
C GLU A 914 4.59 -10.25 25.74
N THR A 915 4.66 -11.54 26.04
CA THR A 915 4.79 -12.61 25.03
C THR A 915 3.58 -12.66 24.11
N ASP A 916 2.39 -12.48 24.66
CA ASP A 916 1.13 -12.51 23.90
C ASP A 916 1.07 -11.42 22.83
N HIS A 917 1.80 -10.31 23.03
CA HIS A 917 1.83 -9.19 22.09
C HIS A 917 2.73 -9.43 20.88
N PHE A 918 3.56 -10.49 20.89
CA PHE A 918 4.53 -10.76 19.82
C PHE A 918 4.55 -12.21 19.30
N PHE A 919 3.81 -13.13 19.93
CA PHE A 919 3.78 -14.54 19.53
C PHE A 919 2.90 -14.81 18.30
N GLN A 920 1.80 -14.08 18.15
CA GLN A 920 0.94 -14.16 16.96
C GLN A 920 1.30 -13.07 15.93
N PRO A 921 1.41 -13.39 14.62
CA PRO A 921 1.81 -12.41 13.61
C PRO A 921 0.91 -11.17 13.52
N ASP A 922 -0.39 -11.33 13.74
CA ASP A 922 -1.38 -10.25 13.68
C ASP A 922 -1.27 -9.32 14.90
N ILE A 923 -1.16 -9.87 16.11
CA ILE A 923 -0.97 -9.10 17.35
C ILE A 923 0.40 -8.42 17.32
N LYS A 924 1.46 -9.14 16.92
CA LYS A 924 2.80 -8.57 16.71
C LYS A 924 2.79 -7.37 15.80
N ALA A 925 2.08 -7.45 14.67
CA ALA A 925 1.96 -6.33 13.75
C ALA A 925 1.21 -5.14 14.38
N LYS A 926 0.10 -5.39 15.09
CA LYS A 926 -0.64 -4.35 15.82
C LYS A 926 0.20 -3.70 16.92
N THR A 927 1.02 -4.48 17.61
CA THR A 927 1.96 -4.00 18.63
C THR A 927 3.01 -3.09 18.02
N LEU A 928 3.60 -3.50 16.89
CA LEU A 928 4.59 -2.70 16.15
C LEU A 928 3.99 -1.41 15.57
N GLU A 929 2.74 -1.47 15.08
CA GLU A 929 2.00 -0.32 14.57
C GLU A 929 1.67 0.66 15.70
N LYS A 930 1.07 0.17 16.80
CA LYS A 930 0.77 0.99 17.99
C LYS A 930 2.02 1.69 18.54
N PHE A 931 3.13 0.96 18.70
CA PHE A 931 4.40 1.54 19.14
C PHE A 931 4.90 2.65 18.21
N LYS A 932 4.79 2.48 16.89
CA LYS A 932 5.22 3.49 15.91
C LYS A 932 4.31 4.72 15.93
N ASP A 933 3.01 4.52 16.03
CA ASP A 933 2.02 5.61 16.08
C ASP A 933 2.24 6.47 17.32
N GLU A 934 2.43 5.84 18.48
CA GLU A 934 2.67 6.53 19.75
C GLU A 934 4.02 7.25 19.76
N MET A 935 5.07 6.61 19.25
CA MET A 935 6.39 7.24 19.06
C MET A 935 6.30 8.48 18.18
N ASN A 936 5.63 8.39 17.02
CA ASN A 936 5.50 9.51 16.11
C ASN A 936 4.66 10.63 16.74
N ALA A 937 3.56 10.29 17.40
CA ALA A 937 2.74 11.25 18.13
C ALA A 937 3.53 11.98 19.23
N CYS A 938 4.42 11.28 19.94
CA CYS A 938 5.32 11.89 20.93
C CYS A 938 6.26 12.91 20.28
N TYR A 939 6.95 12.56 19.19
CA TYR A 939 7.84 13.51 18.51
C TYR A 939 7.10 14.69 17.85
N ASP A 940 5.90 14.46 17.32
CA ASP A 940 5.06 15.53 16.78
C ASP A 940 4.62 16.50 17.90
N ALA A 941 4.18 15.96 19.04
CA ALA A 941 3.83 16.76 20.21
C ALA A 941 5.04 17.56 20.74
N LEU A 942 6.25 16.98 20.75
CA LEU A 942 7.47 17.69 21.13
C LEU A 942 7.84 18.81 20.15
N ALA A 943 7.52 18.66 18.86
CA ALA A 943 7.73 19.73 17.87
C ALA A 943 6.78 20.93 18.11
N GLU A 944 5.58 20.68 18.67
CA GLU A 944 4.60 21.72 18.99
C GLU A 944 4.80 22.34 20.38
N THR A 945 5.09 21.51 21.39
CA THR A 945 5.13 21.90 22.80
C THR A 945 6.54 22.18 23.33
N GLY A 946 7.58 21.72 22.62
CA GLY A 946 8.98 21.82 23.01
C GLY A 946 9.46 20.68 23.91
N LEU A 947 10.77 20.60 24.12
CA LEU A 947 11.40 19.59 25.00
C LEU A 947 11.17 19.90 26.49
N PRO A 948 11.20 18.88 27.37
CA PRO A 948 11.20 19.08 28.81
C PRO A 948 12.28 20.08 29.27
N PRO A 949 12.01 20.89 30.31
CA PRO A 949 12.99 21.85 30.82
C PRO A 949 14.29 21.13 31.21
N ARG A 950 15.42 21.65 30.70
CA ARG A 950 16.73 21.09 30.98
C ARG A 950 17.18 21.44 32.41
N PRO A 951 17.79 20.50 33.14
CA PRO A 951 18.36 20.79 34.45
C PRO A 951 19.54 21.75 34.30
N VAL A 952 19.79 22.56 35.34
CA VAL A 952 20.95 23.46 35.36
C VAL A 952 22.21 22.60 35.46
N ILE A 953 23.02 22.60 34.39
CA ILE A 953 24.26 21.82 34.34
C ILE A 953 25.21 22.33 35.43
N PRO A 954 25.70 21.46 36.34
CA PRO A 954 26.63 21.84 37.39
C PRO A 954 27.90 22.50 36.84
N SER A 955 28.39 23.53 37.53
CA SER A 955 29.64 24.19 37.17
C SER A 955 30.83 23.37 37.69
N VAL A 956 31.64 22.86 36.76
CA VAL A 956 32.86 22.09 37.05
C VAL A 956 34.05 22.85 36.43
N PRO A 957 34.55 23.89 37.11
CA PRO A 957 35.58 24.78 36.56
C PRO A 957 36.97 24.14 36.52
N GLU A 958 37.23 23.17 37.40
CA GLU A 958 38.46 22.36 37.42
C GLU A 958 38.08 20.88 37.34
N PRO A 959 38.93 20.00 36.78
CA PRO A 959 38.67 18.57 36.77
C PRO A 959 38.50 18.02 38.20
N ILE A 960 37.39 17.34 38.45
CA ILE A 960 37.07 16.69 39.72
C ILE A 960 37.12 15.17 39.56
N SER A 961 36.99 14.40 40.64
CA SER A 961 36.89 12.94 40.52
C SER A 961 35.54 12.51 39.93
N ALA A 962 35.47 11.33 39.31
CA ALA A 962 34.19 10.76 38.84
C ALA A 962 33.12 10.64 39.95
N PRO A 963 33.43 10.20 41.19
CA PRO A 963 32.48 10.21 42.30
C PRO A 963 31.89 11.60 42.60
N GLU A 964 32.73 12.63 42.62
CA GLU A 964 32.31 14.01 42.87
C GLU A 964 31.44 14.54 41.72
N LEU A 965 31.77 14.23 40.47
CA LEU A 965 30.95 14.60 39.31
C LEU A 965 29.55 13.96 39.39
N PHE A 966 29.46 12.68 39.77
CA PHE A 966 28.17 12.03 40.01
C PHE A 966 27.38 12.74 41.11
N ALA A 967 28.02 13.08 42.23
CA ALA A 967 27.37 13.80 43.32
C ALA A 967 26.84 15.18 42.88
N GLU A 968 27.62 15.96 42.13
CA GLU A 968 27.17 17.27 41.61
C GLU A 968 26.04 17.12 40.59
N ALA A 969 26.12 16.15 39.68
CA ALA A 969 25.06 15.89 38.71
C ALA A 969 23.73 15.48 39.39
N PHE A 970 23.80 14.65 40.44
CA PHE A 970 22.61 14.23 41.20
C PHE A 970 22.01 15.30 42.11
N LYS A 971 22.67 16.46 42.29
CA LYS A 971 22.04 17.65 42.90
C LYS A 971 21.13 18.37 41.92
N ALA A 972 21.43 18.28 40.63
CA ALA A 972 20.73 19.00 39.56
C ALA A 972 19.66 18.15 38.86
N SER A 973 19.79 16.83 38.87
CA SER A 973 18.86 15.91 38.21
C SER A 973 18.71 14.60 38.98
N ASN A 974 17.54 13.97 38.92
CA ASN A 974 17.36 12.60 39.41
C ASN A 974 17.89 11.54 38.43
N GLY A 975 18.02 11.89 37.14
CA GLY A 975 18.54 11.01 36.09
C GLY A 975 19.89 11.46 35.54
N ILE A 976 20.77 10.50 35.27
CA ILE A 976 22.03 10.68 34.55
C ILE A 976 22.10 9.70 33.38
N VAL A 977 22.41 10.20 32.19
CA VAL A 977 22.61 9.38 30.98
C VAL A 977 24.09 9.34 30.64
N LEU A 978 24.72 8.18 30.78
CA LEU A 978 26.10 7.93 30.39
C LEU A 978 26.16 7.53 28.92
N GLY A 979 26.83 8.37 28.11
CA GLY A 979 27.11 8.09 26.71
C GLY A 979 28.48 7.44 26.55
N GLU A 980 28.51 6.22 26.04
CA GLU A 980 29.76 5.47 25.85
C GLU A 980 30.17 5.33 24.38
N SER A 981 31.46 5.11 24.17
CA SER A 981 31.95 4.46 22.97
C SER A 981 31.96 2.95 23.19
N HIS A 982 31.19 2.19 22.40
CA HIS A 982 31.17 0.73 22.49
C HIS A 982 32.55 0.08 22.27
N LYS A 983 33.55 0.82 21.78
CA LYS A 983 34.92 0.32 21.56
C LYS A 983 35.81 0.42 22.80
N GLN A 984 35.30 0.93 23.93
CA GLN A 984 36.11 1.26 25.10
C GLN A 984 35.53 0.64 26.39
N MET A 985 36.42 0.25 27.31
CA MET A 985 36.06 -0.24 28.65
C MET A 985 35.69 0.88 29.65
N ALA A 986 35.87 2.15 29.26
CA ALA A 986 35.77 3.31 30.14
C ALA A 986 34.50 3.32 31.01
N SER A 987 33.34 3.14 30.39
CA SER A 987 32.02 3.16 31.04
C SER A 987 31.82 2.05 32.08
N PHE A 988 32.29 0.83 31.77
CA PHE A 988 32.19 -0.31 32.67
C PHE A 988 33.09 -0.14 33.90
N LYS A 989 34.32 0.35 33.71
CA LYS A 989 35.22 0.70 34.80
C LYS A 989 34.61 1.80 35.68
N VAL A 990 34.09 2.87 35.06
CA VAL A 990 33.45 3.98 35.79
C VAL A 990 32.24 3.51 36.59
N LEU A 991 31.31 2.77 35.98
CA LEU A 991 30.14 2.26 36.72
C LEU A 991 30.55 1.33 37.85
N PHE A 992 31.47 0.41 37.60
CA PHE A 992 31.89 -0.59 38.59
C PHE A 992 32.62 0.03 39.77
N ASP A 993 33.54 0.94 39.52
CA ASP A 993 34.32 1.60 40.58
C ASP A 993 33.44 2.55 41.41
N ASN A 994 32.34 3.06 40.84
CA ASN A 994 31.47 4.04 41.48
C ASN A 994 30.13 3.48 41.98
N VAL A 995 29.90 2.15 41.98
CA VAL A 995 28.62 1.56 42.45
C VAL A 995 28.25 2.02 43.87
N GLU A 996 29.21 2.07 44.78
CA GLU A 996 28.98 2.55 46.16
C GLU A 996 28.62 4.04 46.18
N THR A 997 29.26 4.85 45.34
CA THR A 997 28.90 6.27 45.17
C THR A 997 27.46 6.40 44.66
N LEU A 998 27.06 5.65 43.64
CA LEU A 998 25.69 5.66 43.12
C LEU A 998 24.67 5.31 44.21
N LYS A 999 24.94 4.26 44.98
CA LYS A 999 24.12 3.87 46.14
C LYS A 999 24.02 5.00 47.17
N ASN A 1000 25.15 5.62 47.53
CA ASN A 1000 25.20 6.72 48.50
C ASN A 1000 24.46 7.98 47.99
N GLN A 1001 24.42 8.20 46.68
CA GLN A 1001 23.63 9.27 46.07
C GLN A 1001 22.13 8.94 46.00
N GLY A 1002 21.73 7.72 46.34
CA GLY A 1002 20.34 7.26 46.37
C GLY A 1002 19.86 6.65 45.06
N VAL A 1003 20.77 6.25 44.17
CA VAL A 1003 20.41 5.58 42.91
C VAL A 1003 19.76 4.23 43.21
N LYS A 1004 18.62 3.98 42.57
CA LYS A 1004 17.85 2.73 42.70
C LYS A 1004 17.89 1.86 41.45
N LYS A 1005 18.12 2.46 40.29
CA LYS A 1005 18.06 1.76 39.00
C LYS A 1005 19.22 2.13 38.08
N VAL A 1006 19.79 1.14 37.40
CA VAL A 1006 20.73 1.34 36.28
C VAL A 1006 20.17 0.66 35.03
N TYR A 1007 19.93 1.46 34.00
CA TYR A 1007 19.37 1.03 32.72
C TYR A 1007 20.48 0.78 31.70
N PHE A 1008 20.37 -0.28 30.90
CA PHE A 1008 21.38 -0.64 29.90
C PHE A 1008 20.80 -0.75 28.48
N GLU A 1009 21.41 -0.04 27.52
CA GLU A 1009 21.25 -0.36 26.09
C GLU A 1009 21.77 -1.79 25.82
N ALA A 1010 21.18 -2.48 24.84
CA ALA A 1010 21.53 -3.85 24.47
C ALA A 1010 21.35 -4.88 25.60
N LEU A 1011 20.56 -4.56 26.62
CA LEU A 1011 19.95 -5.51 27.55
C LEU A 1011 18.46 -5.64 27.21
N ILE A 1012 17.98 -6.87 26.99
CA ILE A 1012 16.58 -7.14 26.61
C ILE A 1012 15.87 -8.01 27.64
N ASP A 1013 14.59 -7.73 27.86
CA ASP A 1013 13.70 -8.58 28.65
C ASP A 1013 13.11 -9.69 27.78
N THR A 1014 13.02 -10.91 28.32
CA THR A 1014 12.44 -12.08 27.67
C THR A 1014 11.70 -12.95 28.70
N PRO A 1015 10.89 -13.93 28.27
CA PRO A 1015 10.19 -14.81 29.21
C PRO A 1015 11.12 -15.62 30.13
N ASP A 1016 12.37 -15.80 29.70
CA ASP A 1016 13.41 -16.52 30.44
C ASP A 1016 14.27 -15.59 31.33
N GLY A 1017 13.94 -14.30 31.39
CA GLY A 1017 14.65 -13.25 32.13
C GLY A 1017 15.46 -12.30 31.23
N LEU A 1018 16.32 -11.50 31.87
CA LEU A 1018 17.18 -10.53 31.19
C LEU A 1018 18.27 -11.23 30.38
N ILE A 1019 18.42 -10.83 29.11
CA ILE A 1019 19.44 -11.37 28.20
C ILE A 1019 20.35 -10.24 27.72
N ASP A 1020 21.65 -10.44 27.85
CA ASP A 1020 22.68 -9.60 27.22
C ASP A 1020 22.64 -9.77 25.69
N ASP A 1021 22.25 -8.72 24.99
CA ASP A 1021 22.19 -8.64 23.53
C ASP A 1021 23.34 -7.80 22.92
N GLY A 1022 24.46 -7.70 23.63
CA GLY A 1022 25.68 -7.10 23.11
C GLY A 1022 26.36 -6.10 24.05
N ILE A 1023 25.77 -5.78 25.21
CA ILE A 1023 26.37 -4.83 26.16
C ILE A 1023 27.64 -5.40 26.80
N GLY A 1024 27.73 -6.72 26.98
CA GLY A 1024 28.92 -7.41 27.45
C GLY A 1024 30.06 -7.52 26.43
N TYR A 1025 29.88 -7.00 25.21
CA TYR A 1025 30.89 -7.00 24.16
C TYR A 1025 31.34 -5.58 23.81
N LEU A 1026 32.56 -5.44 23.32
CA LEU A 1026 33.00 -4.23 22.63
C LEU A 1026 32.38 -4.20 21.23
N GLY A 1027 32.44 -3.04 20.57
CA GLY A 1027 31.70 -2.72 19.34
C GLY A 1027 32.01 -3.57 18.10
N ASP A 1028 32.83 -4.62 18.22
CA ASP A 1028 33.04 -5.66 17.21
C ASP A 1028 32.10 -6.88 17.39
N GLY A 1029 31.34 -6.93 18.49
CA GLY A 1029 30.41 -8.02 18.83
C GLY A 1029 31.11 -9.36 19.13
N ARG A 1030 32.43 -9.35 19.37
CA ARG A 1030 33.25 -10.56 19.59
C ARG A 1030 34.16 -10.43 20.79
N THR A 1031 34.76 -9.26 20.99
CA THR A 1031 35.65 -9.00 22.12
C THR A 1031 34.80 -8.77 23.35
N LEU A 1032 34.90 -9.67 24.32
CA LEU A 1032 34.21 -9.52 25.60
C LEU A 1032 34.76 -8.32 26.36
N ARG A 1033 33.87 -7.60 27.04
CA ARG A 1033 34.27 -6.69 28.10
C ARG A 1033 34.77 -7.52 29.28
N THR A 1034 36.00 -7.22 29.70
CA THR A 1034 36.67 -7.88 30.82
C THR A 1034 37.18 -6.81 31.76
N ASP A 1035 37.18 -7.08 33.05
CA ASP A 1035 37.68 -6.16 34.08
C ASP A 1035 36.96 -4.79 34.11
N PRO A 1036 35.66 -4.78 34.46
CA PRO A 1036 34.79 -5.91 34.80
C PRO A 1036 34.04 -6.50 33.59
N THR A 1037 33.57 -7.73 33.72
CA THR A 1037 32.55 -8.31 32.84
C THR A 1037 31.16 -7.72 33.14
N PHE A 1038 30.22 -7.83 32.19
CA PHE A 1038 28.83 -7.37 32.41
C PHE A 1038 28.18 -8.08 33.60
N LYS A 1039 28.43 -9.38 33.73
CA LYS A 1039 27.94 -10.19 34.85
C LYS A 1039 28.44 -9.67 36.20
N GLU A 1040 29.75 -9.41 36.33
CA GLU A 1040 30.34 -8.88 37.57
C GLU A 1040 29.80 -7.48 37.91
N LEU A 1041 29.56 -6.65 36.90
CA LEU A 1041 28.94 -5.34 37.09
C LEU A 1041 27.50 -5.48 37.63
N CYS A 1042 26.68 -6.34 37.03
CA CYS A 1042 25.32 -6.61 37.52
C CYS A 1042 25.33 -7.15 38.95
N GLU A 1043 26.17 -8.13 39.25
CA GLU A 1043 26.31 -8.68 40.60
C GLU A 1043 26.69 -7.59 41.63
N LYS A 1044 27.60 -6.68 41.25
CA LYS A 1044 28.00 -5.57 42.13
C LYS A 1044 26.89 -4.54 42.33
N LEU A 1045 26.14 -4.21 41.29
CA LEU A 1045 24.97 -3.31 41.36
C LEU A 1045 23.88 -3.88 42.27
N GLU A 1046 23.51 -5.14 42.04
CA GLU A 1046 22.49 -5.84 42.82
C GLU A 1046 22.90 -6.01 44.29
N ALA A 1047 24.17 -6.37 44.55
CA ALA A 1047 24.71 -6.44 45.91
C ALA A 1047 24.65 -5.10 46.66
N ASN A 1048 24.53 -3.99 45.93
CA ASN A 1048 24.38 -2.64 46.47
C ASN A 1048 22.93 -2.14 46.47
N GLY A 1049 21.97 -2.99 46.12
CA GLY A 1049 20.55 -2.65 46.11
C GLY A 1049 20.17 -1.74 44.95
N ILE A 1050 20.91 -1.80 43.84
CA ILE A 1050 20.63 -1.08 42.60
C ILE A 1050 20.11 -2.09 41.58
N GLU A 1051 18.89 -1.89 41.11
CA GLU A 1051 18.21 -2.75 40.14
C GLU A 1051 18.77 -2.55 38.73
N VAL A 1052 19.03 -3.65 38.03
CA VAL A 1052 19.49 -3.67 36.64
C VAL A 1052 18.28 -3.73 35.71
N MET A 1053 18.15 -2.76 34.81
CA MET A 1053 16.96 -2.57 33.99
C MET A 1053 17.26 -2.58 32.49
N PRO A 1054 16.43 -3.24 31.65
CA PRO A 1054 16.56 -3.21 30.20
C PRO A 1054 15.90 -1.96 29.61
N ILE A 1055 16.53 -1.36 28.60
CA ILE A 1055 15.94 -0.27 27.78
C ILE A 1055 16.01 -0.56 26.28
N ASP A 1056 16.23 -1.81 25.91
CA ASP A 1056 16.04 -2.30 24.55
C ASP A 1056 14.95 -3.38 24.53
N HIS A 1057 14.14 -3.37 23.48
CA HIS A 1057 13.11 -4.36 23.24
C HIS A 1057 13.50 -5.25 22.06
N ILE A 1058 13.38 -6.57 22.26
CA ILE A 1058 13.73 -7.60 21.28
C ILE A 1058 13.14 -7.33 19.88
N TYR A 1059 11.85 -6.99 19.80
CA TYR A 1059 11.17 -6.68 18.53
C TYR A 1059 11.03 -5.19 18.17
N LEU A 1060 10.74 -4.29 19.12
CA LEU A 1060 10.43 -2.88 18.82
C LEU A 1060 11.67 -2.04 18.46
N THR A 1061 12.79 -2.25 19.15
CA THR A 1061 14.00 -1.43 18.99
C THR A 1061 15.16 -2.23 18.39
N ARG A 1062 15.29 -3.52 18.73
CA ARG A 1062 16.36 -4.42 18.22
C ARG A 1062 15.98 -5.14 16.93
N HIS A 1063 14.69 -5.19 16.59
CA HIS A 1063 14.15 -5.84 15.38
C HIS A 1063 14.59 -7.29 15.18
N LYS A 1064 14.79 -8.08 16.26
CA LYS A 1064 15.27 -9.48 16.21
C LYS A 1064 14.30 -10.50 15.59
N GLY A 1065 13.21 -10.05 14.98
CA GLY A 1065 12.29 -10.87 14.19
C GLY A 1065 12.28 -10.54 12.70
N ASP A 1066 13.14 -9.61 12.27
CA ASP A 1066 13.31 -9.24 10.87
C ASP A 1066 14.51 -9.97 10.28
N LEU A 1067 14.27 -10.86 9.31
CA LEU A 1067 15.29 -11.68 8.65
C LEU A 1067 16.19 -10.86 7.70
N HIS A 1068 15.86 -9.59 7.45
CA HIS A 1068 16.57 -8.71 6.52
C HIS A 1068 17.34 -7.58 7.21
N LYS A 1069 17.71 -7.74 8.49
CA LYS A 1069 18.44 -6.72 9.27
C LYS A 1069 19.82 -6.41 8.65
N VAL A 1070 19.94 -5.25 8.00
CA VAL A 1070 21.20 -4.69 7.48
C VAL A 1070 21.84 -3.77 8.54
N PRO A 1071 23.18 -3.62 8.61
CA PRO A 1071 23.82 -2.73 9.59
C PRO A 1071 23.28 -1.29 9.56
N THR A 1072 23.15 -0.68 10.74
CA THR A 1072 22.76 0.73 10.88
C THR A 1072 23.88 1.62 10.33
N THR A 1073 23.59 2.38 9.28
CA THR A 1073 24.48 3.40 8.71
C THR A 1073 23.87 4.78 8.91
N THR A 1074 24.72 5.82 8.96
CA THR A 1074 24.31 7.23 9.02
C THR A 1074 23.24 7.57 7.98
N GLY A 1075 22.31 8.46 8.34
CA GLY A 1075 21.15 8.81 7.52
C GLY A 1075 19.86 8.22 8.08
N GLU A 1076 18.89 7.93 7.21
CA GLU A 1076 17.51 7.55 7.61
C GLU A 1076 17.46 6.36 8.59
N ARG A 1077 18.33 5.35 8.40
CA ARG A 1077 18.38 4.17 9.29
C ARG A 1077 18.92 4.50 10.69
N SER A 1078 19.90 5.40 10.77
CA SER A 1078 20.40 5.91 12.05
C SER A 1078 19.31 6.71 12.76
N GLN A 1079 18.65 7.63 12.07
CA GLN A 1079 17.54 8.41 12.61
C GLN A 1079 16.38 7.53 13.07
N ARG A 1080 16.06 6.46 12.34
CA ARG A 1080 15.04 5.49 12.75
C ARG A 1080 15.42 4.79 14.06
N ARG A 1081 16.63 4.24 14.17
CA ARG A 1081 17.12 3.61 15.41
C ARG A 1081 17.14 4.62 16.56
N LEU A 1082 17.56 5.86 16.31
CA LEU A 1082 17.54 6.94 17.30
C LEU A 1082 16.11 7.18 17.81
N LYS A 1083 15.14 7.35 16.91
CA LYS A 1083 13.73 7.61 17.29
C LYS A 1083 13.13 6.45 18.08
N GLU A 1084 13.25 5.22 17.55
CA GLU A 1084 12.67 4.01 18.16
C GLU A 1084 13.28 3.73 19.53
N PHE A 1085 14.62 3.76 19.66
CA PHE A 1085 15.29 3.50 20.93
C PHE A 1085 15.05 4.63 21.94
N ASN A 1086 15.26 5.89 21.56
CA ASN A 1086 15.18 7.00 22.51
C ASN A 1086 13.76 7.13 23.07
N TYR A 1087 12.74 6.95 22.23
CA TYR A 1087 11.35 6.91 22.67
C TYR A 1087 11.10 5.78 23.67
N TYR A 1088 11.38 4.54 23.27
CA TYR A 1088 11.16 3.36 24.12
C TYR A 1088 11.89 3.46 25.47
N ALA A 1089 13.15 3.88 25.44
CA ALA A 1089 13.97 4.05 26.65
C ALA A 1089 13.42 5.16 27.54
N SER A 1090 13.00 6.30 26.97
CA SER A 1090 12.45 7.41 27.75
C SER A 1090 11.14 7.05 28.44
N GLU A 1091 10.20 6.42 27.73
CA GLU A 1091 8.92 5.97 28.30
C GLU A 1091 9.13 4.88 29.37
N THR A 1092 10.03 3.94 29.12
CA THR A 1092 10.37 2.89 30.10
C THR A 1092 10.94 3.49 31.38
N ILE A 1093 11.87 4.45 31.26
CA ILE A 1093 12.47 5.11 32.42
C ILE A 1093 11.43 5.93 33.18
N GLN A 1094 10.60 6.70 32.49
CA GLN A 1094 9.56 7.51 33.15
C GLN A 1094 8.55 6.62 33.89
N ALA A 1095 8.13 5.51 33.27
CA ALA A 1095 7.18 4.57 33.86
C ALA A 1095 7.72 3.77 35.06
N THR A 1096 9.05 3.62 35.16
CA THR A 1096 9.68 2.77 36.20
C THR A 1096 10.43 3.54 37.27
N SER A 1097 11.00 4.71 36.97
CA SER A 1097 11.83 5.46 37.92
C SER A 1097 11.02 6.28 38.92
N GLY A 1098 9.85 6.80 38.52
CA GLY A 1098 9.04 7.67 39.36
C GLY A 1098 9.85 8.87 39.88
N THR A 1099 10.07 8.93 41.19
CA THR A 1099 10.90 9.98 41.84
C THR A 1099 12.29 9.50 42.25
N GLU A 1100 12.62 8.24 41.96
CA GLU A 1100 13.90 7.63 42.32
C GLU A 1100 15.03 8.16 41.43
N LYS A 1101 16.25 8.14 41.96
CA LYS A 1101 17.45 8.45 41.17
C LYS A 1101 17.88 7.25 40.33
N TRP A 1102 18.35 7.52 39.12
CA TRP A 1102 18.74 6.49 38.18
C TRP A 1102 19.91 6.89 37.28
N VAL A 1103 20.56 5.88 36.70
CA VAL A 1103 21.58 6.04 35.66
C VAL A 1103 21.21 5.20 34.44
N ALA A 1104 21.41 5.70 33.23
CA ALA A 1104 21.30 4.90 32.00
C ALA A 1104 22.65 4.85 31.28
N LEU A 1105 23.10 3.67 30.85
CA LEU A 1105 24.28 3.50 30.00
C LEU A 1105 23.84 3.20 28.56
N VAL A 1106 24.18 4.11 27.65
CA VAL A 1106 23.80 4.06 26.23
C VAL A 1106 24.98 4.46 25.33
N GLY A 1107 24.93 4.08 24.05
CA GLY A 1107 25.83 4.61 23.04
C GLY A 1107 25.69 6.13 22.92
N CYS A 1108 26.80 6.84 22.64
CA CYS A 1108 26.83 8.31 22.64
C CYS A 1108 25.77 8.98 21.75
N SER A 1109 25.33 8.33 20.68
CA SER A 1109 24.29 8.84 19.77
C SER A 1109 22.90 8.91 20.41
N HIS A 1110 22.65 8.12 21.46
CA HIS A 1110 21.39 8.08 22.20
C HIS A 1110 21.37 9.00 23.44
N MET A 1111 22.52 9.52 23.86
CA MET A 1111 22.67 10.28 25.10
C MET A 1111 22.03 11.68 25.02
N ASN A 1112 22.52 12.49 24.09
CA ASN A 1112 22.03 13.83 23.77
C ASN A 1112 21.57 13.89 22.32
N THR A 1113 21.00 15.02 21.92
CA THR A 1113 20.42 15.21 20.59
C THR A 1113 21.47 14.96 19.49
N SER A 1114 21.14 14.08 18.56
CA SER A 1114 21.98 13.69 17.42
C SER A 1114 21.11 13.54 16.18
N GLU A 1115 21.61 13.98 15.03
CA GLU A 1115 20.87 13.93 13.75
C GLU A 1115 19.45 14.53 13.84
N ASN A 1116 19.26 15.59 14.64
CA ASN A 1116 17.98 16.23 14.96
C ASN A 1116 16.96 15.34 15.70
N VAL A 1117 17.40 14.23 16.30
CA VAL A 1117 16.56 13.40 17.17
C VAL A 1117 16.95 13.66 18.62
N PRO A 1118 16.02 14.14 19.48
CA PRO A 1118 16.28 14.32 20.91
C PRO A 1118 16.82 13.05 21.57
N GLY A 1119 17.89 13.19 22.35
CA GLY A 1119 18.49 12.11 23.12
C GLY A 1119 17.77 11.88 24.44
N LEU A 1120 18.14 10.80 25.12
CA LEU A 1120 17.51 10.38 26.37
C LEU A 1120 17.64 11.45 27.47
N ALA A 1121 18.75 12.20 27.50
CA ALA A 1121 18.93 13.29 28.45
C ALA A 1121 17.93 14.45 28.21
N GLU A 1122 17.61 14.78 26.96
CA GLU A 1122 16.60 15.81 26.67
C GLU A 1122 15.18 15.29 26.94
N LEU A 1123 14.86 14.08 26.49
CA LEU A 1123 13.53 13.48 26.62
C LEU A 1123 13.10 13.24 28.07
N THR A 1124 14.07 13.05 28.98
CA THR A 1124 13.80 12.79 30.41
C THR A 1124 14.13 13.97 31.32
N GLY A 1125 14.52 15.13 30.76
CA GLY A 1125 14.94 16.29 31.58
C GLY A 1125 16.17 15.99 32.45
N SER A 1126 17.10 15.17 31.96
CA SER A 1126 18.27 14.66 32.67
C SER A 1126 19.59 15.25 32.14
N ILE A 1127 20.72 14.84 32.74
CA ILE A 1127 22.07 15.28 32.35
C ILE A 1127 22.77 14.17 31.56
N GLY A 1128 23.34 14.51 30.40
CA GLY A 1128 24.21 13.61 29.62
C GLY A 1128 25.68 13.72 30.03
N ILE A 1129 26.34 12.59 30.32
CA ILE A 1129 27.78 12.54 30.64
C ILE A 1129 28.49 11.59 29.68
N GLY A 1130 29.35 12.11 28.82
CA GLY A 1130 30.18 11.30 27.92
C GLY A 1130 31.30 10.61 28.69
N VAL A 1131 31.53 9.30 28.47
CA VAL A 1131 32.56 8.52 29.18
C VAL A 1131 33.56 7.92 28.21
N PHE A 1132 34.81 8.35 28.28
CA PHE A 1132 35.84 8.00 27.29
C PHE A 1132 37.22 7.75 27.88
N ASN A 1133 38.00 6.90 27.21
CA ASN A 1133 39.41 6.73 27.52
C ASN A 1133 40.23 7.99 27.13
N ASN A 1134 41.15 8.41 28.00
CA ASN A 1134 42.11 9.48 27.72
C ASN A 1134 43.47 9.14 28.33
N LYS A 1135 44.52 9.05 27.50
CA LYS A 1135 45.87 8.70 27.95
C LYS A 1135 46.56 9.81 28.78
N ASN A 1136 46.02 11.02 28.74
CA ASN A 1136 46.61 12.18 29.39
C ASN A 1136 46.03 12.48 30.78
N VAL A 1137 45.20 11.57 31.31
CA VAL A 1137 44.58 11.69 32.63
C VAL A 1137 45.01 10.51 33.49
N THR A 1138 45.12 10.72 34.80
CA THR A 1138 45.40 9.65 35.77
C THR A 1138 44.13 9.35 36.55
N GLY A 1139 43.73 8.07 36.60
CA GLY A 1139 42.46 7.67 37.22
C GLY A 1139 41.20 8.07 36.43
N GLN A 1140 40.13 8.43 37.13
CA GLN A 1140 38.83 8.81 36.54
C GLN A 1140 38.52 10.27 36.88
N ILE A 1141 38.60 11.16 35.88
CA ILE A 1141 38.39 12.59 36.07
C ILE A 1141 37.12 13.08 35.37
N GLY A 1142 36.30 13.84 36.08
CA GLY A 1142 35.12 14.53 35.60
C GLY A 1142 35.42 15.97 35.21
N THR A 1143 34.90 16.42 34.07
CA THR A 1143 35.06 17.79 33.58
C THR A 1143 33.81 18.26 32.85
N ARG A 1144 33.65 19.58 32.67
CA ARG A 1144 32.80 20.11 31.61
C ARG A 1144 33.39 19.78 30.23
N VAL A 1145 32.58 19.80 29.17
CA VAL A 1145 33.06 19.62 27.78
C VAL A 1145 34.25 20.55 27.48
N ILE A 1146 35.44 19.99 27.31
CA ILE A 1146 36.66 20.71 26.92
C ILE A 1146 36.85 20.52 25.41
N GLY A 1147 36.39 21.47 24.60
CA GLY A 1147 36.56 21.44 23.14
C GLY A 1147 35.33 21.93 22.39
N ARG A 1148 35.16 21.47 21.14
CA ARG A 1148 34.00 21.82 20.31
C ARG A 1148 32.80 20.95 20.72
N PRO A 1149 31.68 21.53 21.15
CA PRO A 1149 30.46 20.76 21.43
C PRO A 1149 29.98 19.99 20.19
N GLN A 1150 29.33 18.85 20.41
CA GLN A 1150 28.67 18.11 19.35
C GLN A 1150 27.58 18.98 18.68
N ASP A 1151 27.56 18.96 17.35
CA ASP A 1151 26.48 19.59 16.57
C ASP A 1151 25.24 18.67 16.62
N PRO A 1152 24.09 19.14 17.14
CA PRO A 1152 22.89 18.33 17.29
C PRO A 1152 22.27 17.91 15.96
N THR A 1153 22.60 18.60 14.86
CA THR A 1153 22.11 18.28 13.51
C THR A 1153 22.91 17.16 12.84
N GLN A 1154 24.05 16.79 13.42
CA GLN A 1154 25.02 15.86 12.83
C GLN A 1154 25.15 14.58 13.66
N PRO A 1155 25.67 13.49 13.06
CA PRO A 1155 26.02 12.29 13.80
C PRO A 1155 27.16 12.55 14.80
N VAL A 1156 27.19 11.76 15.87
CA VAL A 1156 28.25 11.85 16.90
C VAL A 1156 29.65 11.66 16.30
N GLY A 1157 30.56 12.56 16.67
CA GLY A 1157 31.97 12.54 16.23
C GLY A 1157 32.22 13.27 14.91
N TRP A 1158 31.18 13.75 14.22
CA TRP A 1158 31.33 14.60 13.05
C TRP A 1158 32.04 15.91 13.42
N GLY A 1159 33.02 16.32 12.60
CA GLY A 1159 33.75 17.57 12.82
C GLY A 1159 34.56 17.66 14.12
N ARG A 1160 34.88 16.51 14.76
CA ARG A 1160 35.50 16.38 16.09
C ARG A 1160 34.66 16.98 17.23
N GLY A 1161 33.34 17.00 17.09
CA GLY A 1161 32.43 17.35 18.17
C GLY A 1161 32.53 16.38 19.35
N ILE A 1162 32.45 16.90 20.56
CA ILE A 1162 32.47 16.13 21.81
C ILE A 1162 31.02 16.01 22.32
N PRO A 1163 30.45 14.80 22.42
CA PRO A 1163 29.07 14.59 22.85
C PRO A 1163 28.97 14.60 24.39
N GLY A 1164 27.90 15.17 24.95
CA GLY A 1164 27.65 15.21 26.40
C GLY A 1164 27.50 16.63 26.95
N ASP A 1165 26.83 16.77 28.09
CA ASP A 1165 26.78 18.01 28.88
C ASP A 1165 28.02 18.14 29.79
N LEU A 1166 28.46 17.00 30.32
CA LEU A 1166 29.68 16.80 31.10
C LEU A 1166 30.46 15.61 30.53
N GLN A 1167 31.70 15.40 30.98
CA GLN A 1167 32.56 14.30 30.55
C GLN A 1167 33.22 13.60 31.74
N ILE A 1168 33.43 12.29 31.61
CA ILE A 1168 34.35 11.52 32.44
C ILE A 1168 35.43 10.93 31.53
N TYR A 1169 36.68 11.26 31.82
CA TYR A 1169 37.84 10.65 31.18
C TYR A 1169 38.48 9.62 32.09
N VAL A 1170 38.78 8.47 31.50
CA VAL A 1170 39.32 7.29 32.20
C VAL A 1170 40.70 6.99 31.64
N GLU A 1171 41.66 6.72 32.53
CA GLU A 1171 42.94 6.15 32.14
C GLU A 1171 42.70 4.77 31.45
N PRO A 1172 43.08 4.60 30.16
CA PRO A 1172 42.66 3.49 29.31
C PRO A 1172 42.88 2.08 29.89
#